data_AF-A0AA35I9C3-F1
#
_entry.id   AF-A0AA35I9C3-F1
#
_cell.length_a   1.000
_cell.length_b   1.000
_cell.length_c   1.000
_cell.angle_alpha   90.00
_cell.angle_beta   90.00
_cell.angle_gamma   90.00
#
_symmetry.space_group_name_H-M   'P 1'
#
loop_
_entity.id
_entity.type
_entity.pdbx_description
1 polymer ?
#
loop_
_entity_poly.entity_id
_entity_poly.type
_entity_poly.pdbx_seq_one_letter_code
_entity_poly.pdbx_strand_id
1 'polypeptide(L)'
;MAARIPQYQRRVAPEVVSAPRVAQESVDASGLARGLSSLAGDLNQVHQREVQEANQTALLNADNQMGAWQNNALFNPENGAFTRKGSAALNISQTVLGDFDKQQQAIYDNLANEQQRQMFRQSSLQRRSSLEAKLGSYEFGEQQQYKDDVDKSSIQLAMDSAALNYNDPEAVAQNRAKMDAVLQLRGARNGWSPEEMQAQRQRMNSSLSQAVIQRTLVDSPQKARGLYEQFKDGMTAEDQIRATNGIDQGFRRLEAEARQRQVEARQLQAIARVELQSRVQDASSAYLQGFDFDNPPSRADFNAAYGDKGAQAYESFAKVQAVAPAIREFATATPQERQKILSDFQPAQGGSAGAGFAQDDQLYRRLATVATGLMKQQQDDPAAYVARYSPTVRESYAAAQAAGTPEAYKAYADATIAEQRRLGVQSPKLLSDSAADQIAAGFNSQVAGGENAATLIEQQQEQWGSNFPLIAQQLGKKLPPEAQVIATGLPKDVAERMASVANVTEADLKKGLDKGIATNVATAVQSAMNPFAQSLQGQAGGINTFNTMYEAANKAALSYVRQGMTPEKAAERVVNGMVNDKYDFFDTYRVPKTLDTAAVKRGADQALESIAADDLMPLPGLRGVTDSANIEQLRQAVVDGGQWVPNNDESGLSLTLNGYRLLGKDGKPITRTWDELTADGLKRQESDASRIGRVRGLGINN
;
A
#
# COMPACT_ATOMS: atom_id res chain seq x y z
N MET A 1 20.22 -22.70 56.65
CA MET A 1 21.05 -22.89 57.86
C MET A 1 21.00 -21.61 58.67
N ALA A 2 20.53 -21.71 59.91
CA ALA A 2 20.31 -20.59 60.81
C ALA A 2 21.63 -20.11 61.45
N ALA A 3 21.84 -18.80 61.52
CA ALA A 3 22.92 -18.20 62.30
C ALA A 3 22.30 -17.40 63.47
N ARG A 4 22.47 -17.93 64.69
CA ARG A 4 22.13 -17.29 65.97
C ARG A 4 23.23 -16.28 66.33
N ILE A 5 22.83 -15.09 66.79
CA ILE A 5 23.72 -14.12 67.45
C ILE A 5 23.30 -14.03 68.93
N PRO A 6 24.21 -14.18 69.91
CA PRO A 6 23.89 -14.15 71.34
C PRO A 6 23.72 -12.72 71.89
N GLN A 7 22.71 -12.53 72.75
CA GLN A 7 22.49 -11.32 73.54
C GLN A 7 23.16 -11.44 74.92
N TYR A 8 23.93 -10.42 75.32
CA TYR A 8 24.45 -10.27 76.69
C TYR A 8 23.58 -9.26 77.47
N GLN A 9 22.91 -9.72 78.52
CA GLN A 9 22.26 -8.89 79.53
C GLN A 9 23.17 -8.79 80.77
N ARG A 10 23.57 -7.56 81.14
CA ARG A 10 24.33 -7.26 82.35
C ARG A 10 23.38 -6.66 83.40
N ARG A 11 23.11 -7.40 84.48
CA ARG A 11 22.45 -6.88 85.70
C ARG A 11 23.50 -6.74 86.80
N VAL A 12 23.49 -5.61 87.50
CA VAL A 12 24.27 -5.38 88.73
C VAL A 12 23.27 -5.04 89.83
N ALA A 13 23.30 -5.79 90.93
CA ALA A 13 22.53 -5.53 92.14
C ALA A 13 23.45 -4.90 93.20
N PRO A 14 22.96 -3.93 94.02
CA PRO A 14 23.70 -3.40 95.15
C PRO A 14 23.40 -4.15 96.47
N GLU A 15 24.44 -4.37 97.25
CA GLU A 15 24.43 -4.97 98.58
C GLU A 15 24.40 -3.86 99.65
N VAL A 16 23.51 -3.99 100.64
CA VAL A 16 23.30 -3.05 101.75
C VAL A 16 23.81 -3.69 103.03
N VAL A 17 24.61 -2.96 103.82
CA VAL A 17 25.00 -3.36 105.18
C VAL A 17 24.78 -2.23 106.19
N SER A 18 24.29 -2.66 107.35
CA SER A 18 23.59 -1.99 108.45
C SER A 18 24.39 -1.04 109.35
N ALA A 19 23.66 -0.18 110.07
CA ALA A 19 24.10 0.71 111.15
C ALA A 19 24.20 0.02 112.53
N PRO A 20 24.95 0.60 113.50
CA PRO A 20 24.75 0.35 114.93
C PRO A 20 24.20 1.57 115.71
N ARG A 21 23.40 1.24 116.74
CA ARG A 21 22.68 2.10 117.69
C ARG A 21 23.57 2.56 118.85
N VAL A 22 23.24 3.71 119.46
CA VAL A 22 23.76 4.18 120.75
C VAL A 22 22.69 3.99 121.83
N ALA A 23 23.07 3.45 122.98
CA ALA A 23 22.22 3.23 124.15
C ALA A 23 22.55 4.25 125.28
N GLN A 24 21.50 4.57 126.03
CA GLN A 24 21.34 5.54 127.10
C GLN A 24 22.13 5.28 128.40
N GLU A 25 22.68 6.38 128.91
CA GLU A 25 22.55 6.93 130.28
C GLU A 25 23.04 6.17 131.52
N SER A 26 23.83 6.88 132.33
CA SER A 26 23.55 6.98 133.77
C SER A 26 24.00 8.33 134.34
N VAL A 27 23.14 8.86 135.20
CA VAL A 27 23.22 10.14 135.91
C VAL A 27 23.92 9.89 137.24
N ASP A 28 24.88 10.74 137.63
CA ASP A 28 25.34 10.83 139.03
C ASP A 28 25.04 12.22 139.59
N ALA A 29 24.21 12.23 140.63
CA ALA A 29 23.62 13.40 141.26
C ALA A 29 24.38 13.70 142.56
N SER A 30 25.46 14.47 142.47
CA SER A 30 26.18 14.98 143.66
C SER A 30 27.03 16.22 143.34
N GLY A 31 26.42 17.26 142.76
CA GLY A 31 27.10 18.52 142.43
C GLY A 31 26.28 19.81 142.56
N LEU A 32 25.03 19.72 143.03
CA LEU A 32 24.04 20.81 143.10
C LEU A 32 24.41 21.97 144.05
N ALA A 33 25.62 21.99 144.58
CA ALA A 33 26.17 23.04 145.46
C ALA A 33 27.35 23.84 144.85
N ARG A 34 27.76 23.58 143.59
CA ARG A 34 28.82 24.34 142.87
C ARG A 34 28.32 25.11 141.64
N GLY A 35 27.01 25.33 141.53
CA GLY A 35 26.31 25.76 140.30
C GLY A 35 26.12 27.26 140.05
N LEU A 36 26.87 28.19 140.65
CA LEU A 36 26.62 29.64 140.47
C LEU A 36 27.86 30.52 140.20
N SER A 37 29.04 29.96 139.91
CA SER A 37 30.27 30.75 139.67
C SER A 37 31.04 30.45 138.37
N SER A 38 30.55 29.57 137.48
CA SER A 38 31.23 29.20 136.21
C SER A 38 30.52 29.67 134.92
N LEU A 39 29.39 30.37 135.01
CA LEU A 39 28.56 30.75 133.85
C LEU A 39 29.07 31.93 132.99
N ALA A 40 30.14 32.62 133.39
CA ALA A 40 30.67 33.78 132.65
C ALA A 40 31.80 33.45 131.66
N GLY A 41 32.42 32.26 131.73
CA GLY A 41 33.54 31.84 130.86
C GLY A 41 33.12 31.04 129.62
N ASP A 42 31.98 30.34 129.66
CA ASP A 42 31.56 29.40 128.59
C ASP A 42 30.90 30.07 127.37
N LEU A 43 30.38 31.31 127.48
CA LEU A 43 29.69 31.98 126.37
C LEU A 43 30.62 32.40 125.21
N ASN A 44 31.89 32.71 125.49
CA ASN A 44 32.85 33.11 124.43
C ASN A 44 33.37 31.92 123.61
N GLN A 45 33.46 30.72 124.20
CA GLN A 45 33.97 29.52 123.51
C GLN A 45 32.92 28.89 122.59
N VAL A 46 31.64 28.95 122.97
CA VAL A 46 30.52 28.47 122.13
C VAL A 46 30.34 29.37 120.90
N HIS A 47 30.47 30.70 121.05
CA HIS A 47 30.35 31.64 119.93
C HIS A 47 31.44 31.45 118.86
N GLN A 48 32.70 31.19 119.25
CA GLN A 48 33.77 30.95 118.28
C GLN A 48 33.60 29.65 117.48
N ARG A 49 33.02 28.61 118.09
CA ARG A 49 32.74 27.33 117.41
C ARG A 49 31.63 27.47 116.37
N GLU A 50 30.54 28.14 116.72
CA GLU A 50 29.45 28.39 115.76
C GLU A 50 29.90 29.24 114.56
N VAL A 51 30.78 30.23 114.75
CA VAL A 51 31.34 31.00 113.64
C VAL A 51 32.19 30.14 112.70
N GLN A 52 32.98 29.19 113.23
CA GLN A 52 33.76 28.25 112.41
C GLN A 52 32.88 27.27 111.63
N GLU A 53 31.87 26.69 112.27
CA GLU A 53 30.91 25.78 111.63
C GLU A 53 30.07 26.49 110.55
N ALA A 54 29.64 27.73 110.81
CA ALA A 54 28.94 28.57 109.82
C ALA A 54 29.83 28.89 108.60
N ASN A 55 31.11 29.21 108.82
CA ASN A 55 32.07 29.45 107.75
C ASN A 55 32.33 28.20 106.88
N GLN A 56 32.47 27.03 107.51
CA GLN A 56 32.68 25.77 106.79
C GLN A 56 31.45 25.38 105.96
N THR A 57 30.25 25.55 106.53
CA THR A 57 28.98 25.25 105.84
C THR A 57 28.76 26.15 104.64
N ALA A 58 29.04 27.46 104.78
CA ALA A 58 28.93 28.41 103.67
C ALA A 58 29.89 28.06 102.52
N LEU A 59 31.12 27.66 102.83
CA LEU A 59 32.11 27.23 101.83
C LEU A 59 31.69 25.93 101.13
N LEU A 60 31.17 24.95 101.86
CA LEU A 60 30.65 23.71 101.28
C LEU A 60 29.49 23.97 100.31
N ASN A 61 28.57 24.88 100.68
CA ASN A 61 27.46 25.25 99.81
C ASN A 61 27.95 25.95 98.54
N ALA A 62 28.89 26.90 98.67
CA ALA A 62 29.52 27.59 97.55
C ALA A 62 30.23 26.61 96.59
N ASP A 63 30.99 25.64 97.12
CA ASP A 63 31.65 24.60 96.32
C ASP A 63 30.65 23.65 95.64
N ASN A 64 29.54 23.30 96.31
CA ASN A 64 28.47 22.48 95.73
C ASN A 64 27.76 23.18 94.58
N GLN A 65 27.44 24.48 94.74
CA GLN A 65 26.84 25.28 93.67
C GLN A 65 27.75 25.37 92.46
N MET A 66 29.05 25.58 92.68
CA MET A 66 30.04 25.60 91.60
C MET A 66 30.19 24.22 90.93
N GLY A 67 30.17 23.14 91.71
CA GLY A 67 30.20 21.78 91.18
C GLY A 67 28.98 21.43 90.33
N ALA A 68 27.78 21.83 90.76
CA ALA A 68 26.54 21.61 90.03
C ALA A 68 26.53 22.38 88.69
N TRP A 69 26.91 23.66 88.71
CA TRP A 69 27.08 24.45 87.49
C TRP A 69 28.10 23.82 86.55
N GLN A 70 29.29 23.45 87.06
CA GLN A 70 30.37 22.89 86.24
C GLN A 70 29.92 21.59 85.54
N ASN A 71 29.19 20.73 86.26
CA ASN A 71 28.69 19.48 85.68
C ASN A 71 27.69 19.76 84.55
N ASN A 72 26.77 20.71 84.73
CA ASN A 72 25.82 21.09 83.68
C ASN A 72 26.54 21.72 82.48
N ALA A 73 27.43 22.69 82.71
CA ALA A 73 28.18 23.38 81.66
C ALA A 73 29.03 22.42 80.81
N LEU A 74 29.54 21.33 81.38
CA LEU A 74 30.34 20.35 80.65
C LEU A 74 29.50 19.27 79.96
N PHE A 75 28.50 18.73 80.65
CA PHE A 75 27.87 17.45 80.27
C PHE A 75 26.38 17.53 79.97
N ASN A 76 25.77 18.72 79.96
CA ASN A 76 24.38 18.86 79.54
C ASN A 76 24.21 18.29 78.11
N PRO A 77 23.26 17.35 77.88
CA PRO A 77 23.08 16.71 76.58
C PRO A 77 22.77 17.68 75.43
N GLU A 78 22.14 18.81 75.73
CA GLU A 78 21.68 19.77 74.73
C GLU A 78 22.73 20.86 74.45
N ASN A 79 23.38 21.38 75.49
CA ASN A 79 24.24 22.57 75.37
C ASN A 79 25.60 22.46 76.06
N GLY A 80 25.94 21.29 76.61
CA GLY A 80 27.20 21.05 77.31
C GLY A 80 28.42 21.19 76.38
N ALA A 81 29.53 21.64 76.94
CA ALA A 81 30.76 21.87 76.17
C ALA A 81 31.23 20.62 75.40
N PHE A 82 31.10 19.43 76.00
CA PHE A 82 31.56 18.17 75.40
C PHE A 82 30.58 17.52 74.42
N THR A 83 29.43 18.13 74.15
CA THR A 83 28.54 17.67 73.07
C THR A 83 28.85 18.35 71.74
N ARG A 84 29.59 19.46 71.75
CA ARG A 84 30.01 20.19 70.54
C ARG A 84 31.20 19.49 69.88
N LYS A 85 31.12 19.26 68.56
CA LYS A 85 32.13 18.52 67.77
C LYS A 85 32.69 19.34 66.62
N GLY A 86 33.89 19.02 66.18
CA GLY A 86 34.56 19.66 65.05
C GLY A 86 34.65 21.18 65.19
N SER A 87 34.20 21.94 64.18
CA SER A 87 34.25 23.42 64.23
C SER A 87 33.40 24.04 65.35
N ALA A 88 32.33 23.36 65.81
CA ALA A 88 31.48 23.84 66.89
C ALA A 88 32.15 23.74 68.28
N ALA A 89 33.23 22.95 68.39
CA ALA A 89 34.04 22.83 69.61
C ALA A 89 35.12 23.92 69.73
N LEU A 90 35.31 24.76 68.70
CA LEU A 90 36.28 25.85 68.73
C LEU A 90 35.83 26.94 69.71
N ASN A 91 36.76 27.48 70.48
CA ASN A 91 36.55 28.54 71.47
C ASN A 91 35.64 28.15 72.65
N ILE A 92 35.36 26.86 72.85
CA ILE A 92 34.53 26.41 73.98
C ILE A 92 35.24 26.66 75.31
N SER A 93 36.57 26.56 75.35
CA SER A 93 37.35 26.77 76.58
C SER A 93 37.18 28.20 77.06
N GLN A 94 37.34 29.18 76.18
CA GLN A 94 37.14 30.60 76.50
C GLN A 94 35.71 30.89 76.93
N THR A 95 34.73 30.31 76.24
CA THR A 95 33.31 30.54 76.51
C THR A 95 32.94 30.02 77.91
N VAL A 96 33.27 28.76 78.20
CA VAL A 96 32.90 28.09 79.46
C VAL A 96 33.68 28.67 80.64
N LEU A 97 34.94 29.07 80.45
CA LEU A 97 35.70 29.75 81.51
C LEU A 97 35.17 31.15 81.80
N GLY A 98 34.70 31.88 80.78
CA GLY A 98 34.01 33.15 80.99
C GLY A 98 32.72 32.99 81.81
N ASP A 99 31.98 31.91 81.59
CA ASP A 99 30.78 31.59 82.38
C ASP A 99 31.12 31.07 83.78
N PHE A 100 32.27 30.37 83.93
CA PHE A 100 32.82 30.00 85.24
C PHE A 100 33.08 31.26 86.08
N ASP A 101 33.76 32.26 85.49
CA ASP A 101 34.14 33.49 86.19
C ASP A 101 32.89 34.27 86.66
N LYS A 102 31.82 34.32 85.85
CA LYS A 102 30.53 34.91 86.25
C LYS A 102 29.87 34.15 87.41
N GLN A 103 29.83 32.82 87.32
CA GLN A 103 29.26 31.98 88.38
C GLN A 103 30.05 32.13 89.68
N GLN A 104 31.37 32.22 89.58
CA GLN A 104 32.26 32.39 90.71
C GLN A 104 32.01 33.73 91.39
N GLN A 105 31.89 34.82 90.63
CA GLN A 105 31.58 36.14 91.18
C GLN A 105 30.20 36.16 91.87
N ALA A 106 29.18 35.57 91.24
CA ALA A 106 27.83 35.50 91.81
C ALA A 106 27.78 34.78 93.17
N ILE A 107 28.57 33.72 93.34
CA ILE A 107 28.69 33.01 94.61
C ILE A 107 29.52 33.85 95.61
N TYR A 108 30.63 34.44 95.15
CA TYR A 108 31.52 35.27 95.97
C TYR A 108 30.78 36.45 96.62
N ASP A 109 29.89 37.12 95.89
CA ASP A 109 29.15 38.28 96.38
C ASP A 109 28.15 37.94 97.50
N ASN A 110 27.66 36.70 97.54
CA ASN A 110 26.72 36.20 98.54
C ASN A 110 27.39 35.66 99.83
N LEU A 111 28.72 35.68 99.92
CA LEU A 111 29.45 35.23 101.13
C LEU A 111 29.46 36.34 102.21
N ALA A 112 29.18 35.93 103.45
CA ALA A 112 28.83 36.83 104.55
C ALA A 112 30.04 37.55 105.19
N ASN A 113 31.24 36.99 105.08
CA ASN A 113 32.45 37.58 105.66
C ASN A 113 33.71 37.31 104.81
N GLU A 114 34.78 38.05 105.12
CA GLU A 114 36.02 38.03 104.34
C GLU A 114 36.74 36.67 104.40
N GLN A 115 36.64 35.95 105.51
CA GLN A 115 37.26 34.63 105.65
C GLN A 115 36.63 33.59 104.69
N GLN A 116 35.29 33.59 104.56
CA GLN A 116 34.59 32.76 103.58
C GLN A 116 34.99 33.13 102.15
N ARG A 117 35.07 34.44 101.84
CA ARG A 117 35.47 34.97 100.53
C ARG A 117 36.88 34.53 100.14
N GLN A 118 37.83 34.58 101.07
CA GLN A 118 39.21 34.16 100.82
C GLN A 118 39.32 32.65 100.54
N MET A 119 38.67 31.82 101.35
CA MET A 119 38.70 30.35 101.17
C MET A 119 38.03 29.92 99.85
N PHE A 120 36.88 30.49 99.52
CA PHE A 120 36.18 30.19 98.26
C PHE A 120 36.97 30.66 97.03
N ARG A 121 37.67 31.80 97.12
CA ARG A 121 38.57 32.26 96.06
C ARG A 121 39.66 31.22 95.80
N GLN A 122 40.27 30.65 96.84
CA GLN A 122 41.31 29.64 96.70
C GLN A 122 40.79 28.34 96.07
N SER A 123 39.63 27.82 96.54
CA SER A 123 39.03 26.59 95.97
C SER A 123 38.59 26.80 94.51
N SER A 124 38.01 27.96 94.20
CA SER A 124 37.57 28.33 92.85
C SER A 124 38.74 28.42 91.86
N LEU A 125 39.88 28.97 92.27
CA LEU A 125 41.08 29.03 91.41
C LEU A 125 41.58 27.64 91.02
N GLN A 126 41.64 26.70 91.97
CA GLN A 126 42.02 25.32 91.70
C GLN A 126 41.04 24.64 90.74
N ARG A 127 39.74 24.85 90.96
CA ARG A 127 38.68 24.30 90.10
C ARG A 127 38.75 24.87 88.68
N ARG A 128 38.96 26.19 88.54
CA ARG A 128 39.12 26.85 87.26
C ARG A 128 40.28 26.28 86.46
N SER A 129 41.43 26.09 87.11
CA SER A 129 42.61 25.49 86.47
C SER A 129 42.36 24.05 86.00
N SER A 130 41.66 23.22 86.80
CA SER A 130 41.28 21.86 86.37
C SER A 130 40.29 21.86 85.20
N LEU A 131 39.33 22.80 85.21
CA LEU A 131 38.35 22.96 84.15
C LEU A 131 38.99 23.41 82.83
N GLU A 132 39.89 24.38 82.90
CA GLU A 132 40.68 24.88 81.77
C GLU A 132 41.47 23.75 81.09
N ALA A 133 42.17 22.91 81.86
CA ALA A 133 42.92 21.78 81.30
C ALA A 133 42.03 20.76 80.56
N LYS A 134 40.84 20.46 81.11
CA LYS A 134 39.88 19.52 80.49
C LYS A 134 39.28 20.08 79.20
N LEU A 135 38.84 21.33 79.23
CA LEU A 135 38.28 22.01 78.07
C LEU A 135 39.32 22.18 76.97
N GLY A 136 40.53 22.63 77.33
CA GLY A 136 41.62 22.81 76.37
C GLY A 136 42.03 21.50 75.69
N SER A 137 42.10 20.39 76.43
CA SER A 137 42.41 19.07 75.85
C SER A 137 41.34 18.58 74.87
N TYR A 138 40.06 18.79 75.19
CA TYR A 138 38.95 18.40 74.32
C TYR A 138 38.86 19.28 73.07
N GLU A 139 38.92 20.61 73.25
CA GLU A 139 38.92 21.59 72.16
C GLU A 139 40.06 21.32 71.18
N PHE A 140 41.26 21.00 71.68
CA PHE A 140 42.40 20.61 70.85
C PHE A 140 42.12 19.33 70.05
N GLY A 141 41.57 18.29 70.66
CA GLY A 141 41.22 17.04 69.99
C GLY A 141 40.19 17.22 68.87
N GLU A 142 39.12 17.97 69.13
CA GLU A 142 38.08 18.27 68.14
C GLU A 142 38.59 19.19 67.02
N GLN A 143 39.47 20.15 67.36
CA GLN A 143 40.14 20.97 66.36
C GLN A 143 40.99 20.13 65.40
N GLN A 144 41.70 19.12 65.92
CA GLN A 144 42.50 18.22 65.09
C GLN A 144 41.63 17.37 64.15
N GLN A 145 40.54 16.80 64.67
CA GLN A 145 39.59 16.03 63.87
C GLN A 145 38.96 16.87 62.75
N TYR A 146 38.55 18.10 63.05
CA TYR A 146 38.01 19.01 62.05
C TYR A 146 38.99 19.27 60.91
N LYS A 147 40.27 19.52 61.22
CA LYS A 147 41.31 19.71 60.20
C LYS A 147 41.48 18.47 59.31
N ASP A 148 41.47 17.27 59.89
CA ASP A 148 41.56 16.02 59.13
C ASP A 148 40.37 15.81 58.17
N ASP A 149 39.16 16.17 58.60
CA ASP A 149 37.97 16.02 57.76
C ASP A 149 37.93 17.07 56.64
N VAL A 150 38.33 18.31 56.90
CA VAL A 150 38.49 19.35 55.86
C VAL A 150 39.51 18.92 54.80
N ASP A 151 40.62 18.32 55.20
CA ASP A 151 41.65 17.83 54.26
C ASP A 151 41.11 16.69 53.39
N LYS A 152 40.42 15.70 53.98
CA LYS A 152 39.81 14.59 53.22
C LYS A 152 38.79 15.11 52.20
N SER A 153 37.91 16.01 52.62
CA SER A 153 36.92 16.62 51.71
C SER A 153 37.58 17.41 50.59
N SER A 154 38.68 18.12 50.88
CA SER A 154 39.42 18.87 49.87
C SER A 154 40.10 17.96 48.84
N ILE A 155 40.69 16.85 49.29
CA ILE A 155 41.27 15.83 48.40
C ILE A 155 40.19 15.21 47.53
N GLN A 156 39.05 14.81 48.10
CA GLN A 156 37.94 14.21 47.34
C GLN A 156 37.37 15.19 46.30
N LEU A 157 37.15 16.45 46.68
CA LEU A 157 36.63 17.47 45.76
C LEU A 157 37.57 17.70 44.58
N ALA A 158 38.89 17.74 44.83
CA ALA A 158 39.87 17.87 43.77
C ALA A 158 39.92 16.62 42.87
N MET A 159 39.78 15.42 43.43
CA MET A 159 39.65 14.18 42.65
C MET A 159 38.42 14.18 41.75
N ASP A 160 37.25 14.52 42.29
CA ASP A 160 36.00 14.61 41.54
C ASP A 160 36.10 15.66 40.45
N SER A 161 36.69 16.82 40.77
CA SER A 161 36.92 17.90 39.79
C SER A 161 37.83 17.45 38.65
N ALA A 162 38.89 16.69 38.94
CA ALA A 162 39.77 16.15 37.91
C ALA A 162 39.07 15.08 37.06
N ALA A 163 38.25 14.22 37.66
CA ALA A 163 37.47 13.21 36.94
C ALA A 163 36.40 13.87 36.05
N LEU A 164 35.76 14.95 36.50
CA LEU A 164 34.80 15.70 35.69
C LEU A 164 35.46 16.42 34.51
N ASN A 165 36.69 16.91 34.71
CA ASN A 165 37.49 17.56 33.67
C ASN A 165 38.52 16.60 33.05
N TYR A 166 38.16 15.32 32.90
CA TYR A 166 39.06 14.26 32.43
C TYR A 166 39.67 14.51 31.05
N ASN A 167 39.04 15.37 30.24
CA ASN A 167 39.45 15.74 28.89
C ASN A 167 40.43 16.93 28.86
N ASP A 168 40.72 17.55 30.00
CA ASP A 168 41.66 18.66 30.16
C ASP A 168 42.88 18.21 31.00
N PRO A 169 44.02 17.89 30.36
CA PRO A 169 45.23 17.45 31.05
C PRO A 169 45.76 18.49 32.05
N GLU A 170 45.58 19.78 31.77
CA GLU A 170 46.04 20.85 32.65
C GLU A 170 45.16 20.91 33.90
N ALA A 171 43.83 20.83 33.75
CA ALA A 171 42.91 20.76 34.88
C ALA A 171 43.15 19.53 35.78
N VAL A 172 43.44 18.37 35.18
CA VAL A 172 43.81 17.15 35.93
C VAL A 172 45.12 17.36 36.70
N ALA A 173 46.14 17.96 36.07
CA ALA A 173 47.42 18.25 36.73
C ALA A 173 47.27 19.27 37.87
N GLN A 174 46.48 20.33 37.67
CA GLN A 174 46.20 21.34 38.69
C GLN A 174 45.50 20.74 39.91
N ASN A 175 44.50 19.88 39.71
CA ASN A 175 43.81 19.22 40.81
C ASN A 175 44.71 18.20 41.52
N ARG A 176 45.58 17.49 40.80
CA ARG A 176 46.62 16.64 41.40
C ARG A 176 47.54 17.45 42.32
N ALA A 177 48.00 18.62 41.86
CA ALA A 177 48.85 19.51 42.65
C ALA A 177 48.13 20.02 43.92
N LYS A 178 46.83 20.34 43.83
CA LYS A 178 46.01 20.71 45.00
C LYS A 178 45.93 19.56 46.00
N MET A 179 45.67 18.35 45.53
CA MET A 179 45.63 17.16 46.39
C MET A 179 46.96 16.91 47.08
N ASP A 180 48.08 17.04 46.36
CA ASP A 180 49.43 16.93 46.92
C ASP A 180 49.70 17.98 48.01
N ALA A 181 49.29 19.23 47.80
CA ALA A 181 49.45 20.30 48.79
C ALA A 181 48.67 20.01 50.09
N VAL A 182 47.42 19.55 49.97
CA VAL A 182 46.60 19.16 51.13
C VAL A 182 47.23 17.95 51.84
N LEU A 183 47.72 16.97 51.09
CA LEU A 183 48.38 15.80 51.66
C LEU A 183 49.67 16.15 52.41
N GLN A 184 50.45 17.12 51.92
CA GLN A 184 51.63 17.64 52.62
C GLN A 184 51.26 18.29 53.96
N LEU A 185 50.23 19.15 53.98
CA LEU A 185 49.75 19.78 55.21
C LEU A 185 49.30 18.73 56.23
N ARG A 186 48.57 17.72 55.77
CA ARG A 186 48.12 16.60 56.59
C ARG A 186 49.28 15.77 57.12
N GLY A 187 50.27 15.47 56.29
CA GLY A 187 51.48 14.72 56.67
C GLY A 187 52.32 15.45 57.70
N ALA A 188 52.54 16.75 57.53
CA ALA A 188 53.25 17.59 58.48
C ALA A 188 52.53 17.66 59.84
N ARG A 189 51.20 17.76 59.82
CA ARG A 189 50.37 17.80 61.03
C ARG A 189 50.35 16.46 61.78
N ASN A 190 50.41 15.34 61.06
CA ASN A 190 50.31 13.99 61.62
C ASN A 190 51.68 13.32 61.87
N GLY A 191 52.79 13.98 61.55
CA GLY A 191 54.14 13.47 61.78
C GLY A 191 54.51 12.25 60.93
N TRP A 192 53.99 12.16 59.69
CA TRP A 192 54.28 11.03 58.80
C TRP A 192 55.75 10.98 58.38
N SER A 193 56.31 9.76 58.27
CA SER A 193 57.65 9.55 57.70
C SER A 193 57.64 9.80 56.19
N PRO A 194 58.81 10.01 55.55
CA PRO A 194 58.91 10.13 54.10
C PRO A 194 58.28 8.95 53.34
N GLU A 195 58.44 7.73 53.85
CA GLU A 195 57.90 6.50 53.27
C GLU A 195 56.37 6.46 53.36
N GLU A 196 55.81 6.82 54.52
CA GLU A 196 54.35 6.89 54.70
C GLU A 196 53.76 7.98 53.80
N MET A 197 54.41 9.14 53.72
CA MET A 197 54.01 10.23 52.82
C MET A 197 54.01 9.79 51.34
N GLN A 198 55.02 9.05 50.92
CA GLN A 198 55.09 8.50 49.55
C GLN A 198 54.00 7.45 49.30
N ALA A 199 53.74 6.56 50.25
CA ALA A 199 52.68 5.56 50.15
C ALA A 199 51.29 6.20 50.06
N GLN A 200 51.00 7.22 50.87
CA GLN A 200 49.75 7.97 50.80
C GLN A 200 49.60 8.73 49.48
N ARG A 201 50.69 9.32 48.96
CA ARG A 201 50.69 9.97 47.64
C ARG A 201 50.40 8.98 46.52
N GLN A 202 50.99 7.80 46.55
CA GLN A 202 50.74 6.76 45.55
C GLN A 202 49.27 6.33 45.55
N ARG A 203 48.69 6.05 46.73
CA ARG A 203 47.26 5.68 46.84
C ARG A 203 46.34 6.78 46.31
N MET A 204 46.62 8.02 46.66
CA MET A 204 45.88 9.19 46.21
C MET A 204 45.96 9.36 44.68
N ASN A 205 47.17 9.28 44.10
CA ASN A 205 47.38 9.38 42.65
C ASN A 205 46.75 8.21 41.89
N SER A 206 46.80 7.01 42.45
CA SER A 206 46.15 5.82 41.90
C SER A 206 44.64 5.99 41.85
N SER A 207 44.04 6.48 42.94
CA SER A 207 42.60 6.73 43.03
C SER A 207 42.13 7.80 42.04
N LEU A 208 42.90 8.88 41.89
CA LEU A 208 42.65 9.91 40.87
C LEU A 208 42.70 9.32 39.46
N SER A 209 43.74 8.54 39.15
CA SER A 209 43.93 7.91 37.85
C SER A 209 42.78 6.96 37.53
N GLN A 210 42.35 6.16 38.51
CA GLN A 210 41.19 5.28 38.39
C GLN A 210 39.90 6.07 38.12
N ALA A 211 39.65 7.17 38.83
CA ALA A 211 38.47 8.00 38.62
C ALA A 211 38.42 8.61 37.21
N VAL A 212 39.56 9.11 36.72
CA VAL A 212 39.71 9.65 35.36
C VAL A 212 39.47 8.57 34.30
N ILE A 213 40.05 7.38 34.45
CA ILE A 213 39.84 6.23 33.54
C ILE A 213 38.35 5.82 33.56
N GLN A 214 37.76 5.70 34.74
CA GLN A 214 36.36 5.28 34.91
C GLN A 214 35.39 6.28 34.27
N ARG A 215 35.63 7.59 34.38
CA ARG A 215 34.80 8.59 33.71
C ARG A 215 34.97 8.56 32.20
N THR A 216 36.20 8.41 31.72
CA THR A 216 36.52 8.32 30.28
C THR A 216 35.88 7.09 29.64
N LEU A 217 35.82 5.99 30.38
CA LEU A 217 35.22 4.73 29.94
C LEU A 217 33.73 4.86 29.56
N VAL A 218 33.00 5.77 30.22
CA VAL A 218 31.61 6.08 29.87
C VAL A 218 31.48 6.58 28.44
N ASP A 219 32.49 7.30 27.94
CA ASP A 219 32.42 7.96 26.64
C ASP A 219 33.18 7.16 25.56
N SER A 220 34.32 6.55 25.90
CA SER A 220 35.09 5.70 24.98
C SER A 220 35.99 4.70 25.71
N PRO A 221 35.71 3.39 25.58
CA PRO A 221 36.61 2.34 26.07
C PRO A 221 38.02 2.41 25.46
N GLN A 222 38.15 2.85 24.21
CA GLN A 222 39.45 3.02 23.54
C GLN A 222 40.29 4.13 24.19
N LYS A 223 39.69 5.29 24.50
CA LYS A 223 40.38 6.39 25.18
C LYS A 223 40.74 6.01 26.62
N ALA A 224 39.83 5.33 27.33
CA ALA A 224 40.08 4.84 28.68
C ALA A 224 41.26 3.86 28.72
N ARG A 225 41.38 2.97 27.72
CA ARG A 225 42.56 2.09 27.56
C ARG A 225 43.84 2.87 27.36
N GLY A 226 43.81 3.94 26.55
CA GLY A 226 44.96 4.82 26.37
C GLY A 226 45.42 5.49 27.68
N LEU A 227 44.48 6.01 28.47
CA LEU A 227 44.78 6.61 29.78
C LEU A 227 45.28 5.60 30.81
N TYR A 228 44.73 4.38 30.81
CA TYR A 228 45.21 3.29 31.65
C TYR A 228 46.68 2.97 31.39
N GLU A 229 47.09 2.83 30.12
CA GLU A 229 48.48 2.57 29.77
C GLU A 229 49.43 3.72 30.19
N GLN A 230 48.94 4.95 30.27
CA GLN A 230 49.72 6.10 30.74
C GLN A 230 49.87 6.14 32.27
N PHE A 231 48.84 5.70 33.01
CA PHE A 231 48.83 5.82 34.48
C PHE A 231 49.22 4.54 35.23
N LYS A 232 49.17 3.37 34.56
CA LYS A 232 49.33 2.05 35.20
C LYS A 232 50.55 1.94 36.13
N ASP A 233 51.70 2.49 35.75
CA ASP A 233 52.95 2.35 36.51
C ASP A 233 52.91 3.11 37.85
N GLY A 234 52.06 4.13 37.95
CA GLY A 234 51.82 4.90 39.18
C GLY A 234 50.63 4.39 40.02
N MET A 235 49.89 3.40 39.52
CA MET A 235 48.68 2.87 40.16
C MET A 235 49.00 1.70 41.10
N THR A 236 48.13 1.48 42.07
CA THR A 236 48.13 0.27 42.89
C THR A 236 47.64 -0.92 42.06
N ALA A 237 48.08 -2.14 42.42
CA ALA A 237 47.64 -3.36 41.73
C ALA A 237 46.12 -3.54 41.74
N GLU A 238 45.45 -3.16 42.83
CA GLU A 238 44.00 -3.22 42.96
C GLU A 238 43.30 -2.28 41.96
N ASP A 239 43.78 -1.05 41.82
CA ASP A 239 43.21 -0.09 40.86
C ASP A 239 43.49 -0.46 39.42
N GLN A 240 44.64 -1.07 39.12
CA GLN A 240 44.93 -1.59 37.78
C GLN A 240 43.93 -2.68 37.36
N ILE A 241 43.61 -3.59 38.28
CA ILE A 241 42.59 -4.64 38.05
C ILE A 241 41.20 -4.01 37.85
N ARG A 242 40.82 -3.05 38.70
CA ARG A 242 39.54 -2.33 38.56
C ARG A 242 39.42 -1.63 37.20
N ALA A 243 40.46 -0.90 36.79
CA ALA A 243 40.51 -0.20 35.52
C ALA A 243 40.39 -1.16 34.33
N THR A 244 41.18 -2.24 34.33
CA THR A 244 41.18 -3.25 33.25
C THR A 244 39.82 -3.93 33.11
N ASN A 245 39.23 -4.38 34.23
CA ASN A 245 37.90 -5.00 34.24
C ASN A 245 36.81 -4.04 33.72
N GLY A 246 36.88 -2.76 34.09
CA GLY A 246 35.97 -1.74 33.57
C GLY A 246 36.11 -1.57 32.06
N ILE A 247 37.34 -1.44 31.56
CA ILE A 247 37.63 -1.29 30.13
C ILE A 247 37.11 -2.49 29.33
N ASP A 248 37.37 -3.72 29.79
CA ASP A 248 36.87 -4.94 29.16
C ASP A 248 35.34 -5.00 29.11
N GLN A 249 34.68 -4.61 30.20
CA GLN A 249 33.22 -4.49 30.20
C GLN A 249 32.71 -3.43 29.21
N GLY A 250 33.42 -2.30 29.08
CA GLY A 250 33.11 -1.26 28.10
C GLY A 250 33.16 -1.77 26.65
N PHE A 251 34.21 -2.51 26.28
CA PHE A 251 34.30 -3.12 24.95
C PHE A 251 33.19 -4.16 24.70
N ARG A 252 32.87 -5.00 25.68
CA ARG A 252 31.77 -5.98 25.57
C ARG A 252 30.41 -5.30 25.34
N ARG A 253 30.15 -4.16 26.01
CA ARG A 253 28.93 -3.36 25.79
C ARG A 253 28.87 -2.80 24.37
N LEU A 254 29.97 -2.20 23.89
CA LEU A 254 30.05 -1.64 22.54
C LEU A 254 29.79 -2.72 21.46
N GLU A 255 30.36 -3.91 21.60
CA GLU A 255 30.10 -5.03 20.70
C GLU A 255 28.65 -5.52 20.76
N ALA A 256 28.07 -5.59 21.96
CA ALA A 256 26.68 -5.98 22.14
C ALA A 256 25.71 -5.00 21.47
N GLU A 257 25.93 -3.69 21.64
CA GLU A 257 25.16 -2.63 20.97
C GLU A 257 25.32 -2.67 19.44
N ALA A 258 26.53 -2.94 18.94
CA ALA A 258 26.76 -3.09 17.49
C ALA A 258 26.02 -4.32 16.93
N ARG A 259 26.06 -5.46 17.63
CA ARG A 259 25.27 -6.66 17.26
C ARG A 259 23.77 -6.38 17.31
N GLN A 260 23.30 -5.70 18.34
CA GLN A 260 21.90 -5.33 18.48
C GLN A 260 21.43 -4.46 17.31
N ARG A 261 22.18 -3.41 16.95
CA ARG A 261 21.87 -2.57 15.78
C ARG A 261 21.83 -3.37 14.47
N GLN A 262 22.71 -4.36 14.31
CA GLN A 262 22.67 -5.24 13.13
C GLN A 262 21.42 -6.14 13.13
N VAL A 263 21.01 -6.65 14.29
CA VAL A 263 19.78 -7.46 14.41
C VAL A 263 18.56 -6.60 14.13
N GLU A 264 18.46 -5.40 14.70
CA GLU A 264 17.38 -4.45 14.45
C GLU A 264 17.30 -4.08 12.96
N ALA A 265 18.44 -3.76 12.32
CA ALA A 265 18.48 -3.51 10.88
C ALA A 265 18.00 -4.71 10.05
N ARG A 266 18.40 -5.93 10.42
CA ARG A 266 17.93 -7.17 9.76
C ARG A 266 16.43 -7.41 9.99
N GLN A 267 15.92 -7.12 11.18
CA GLN A 267 14.50 -7.23 11.49
C GLN A 267 13.68 -6.23 10.67
N LEU A 268 14.11 -4.97 10.58
CA LEU A 268 13.47 -3.96 9.75
C LEU A 268 13.47 -4.35 8.26
N GLN A 269 14.60 -4.87 7.75
CA GLN A 269 14.66 -5.42 6.39
C GLN A 269 13.72 -6.61 6.19
N ALA A 270 13.59 -7.50 7.18
CA ALA A 270 12.67 -8.64 7.09
C ALA A 270 11.21 -8.20 7.05
N ILE A 271 10.82 -7.21 7.87
CA ILE A 271 9.48 -6.62 7.86
C ILE A 271 9.21 -5.98 6.49
N ALA A 272 10.13 -5.14 6.01
CA ALA A 272 10.03 -4.49 4.70
C ALA A 272 9.90 -5.52 3.56
N ARG A 273 10.60 -6.67 3.64
CA ARG A 273 10.46 -7.76 2.64
C ARG A 273 9.06 -8.37 2.63
N VAL A 274 8.48 -8.64 3.80
CA VAL A 274 7.15 -9.27 3.89
C VAL A 274 6.08 -8.33 3.34
N GLU A 275 6.10 -7.06 3.75
CA GLU A 275 5.16 -6.04 3.26
C GLU A 275 5.30 -5.82 1.74
N LEU A 276 6.55 -5.72 1.28
CA LEU A 276 6.84 -5.58 -0.15
C LEU A 276 6.36 -6.80 -0.94
N GLN A 277 6.60 -8.01 -0.46
CA GLN A 277 6.24 -9.24 -1.17
C GLN A 277 4.73 -9.35 -1.40
N SER A 278 3.90 -9.00 -0.40
CA SER A 278 2.45 -8.97 -0.56
C SER A 278 2.03 -7.97 -1.63
N ARG A 279 2.55 -6.73 -1.57
CA ARG A 279 2.24 -5.68 -2.56
C ARG A 279 2.72 -6.05 -3.97
N VAL A 280 3.89 -6.66 -4.08
CA VAL A 280 4.44 -7.13 -5.36
C VAL A 280 3.55 -8.22 -5.96
N GLN A 281 3.06 -9.15 -5.14
CA GLN A 281 2.17 -10.21 -5.61
C GLN A 281 0.83 -9.66 -6.12
N ASP A 282 0.21 -8.74 -5.37
CA ASP A 282 -1.06 -8.13 -5.74
C ASP A 282 -0.90 -7.24 -6.98
N ALA A 283 0.12 -6.38 -7.00
CA ALA A 283 0.43 -5.52 -8.14
C ALA A 283 0.74 -6.35 -9.39
N SER A 284 1.55 -7.40 -9.27
CA SER A 284 1.84 -8.31 -10.39
C SER A 284 0.56 -8.96 -10.91
N SER A 285 -0.33 -9.41 -10.02
CA SER A 285 -1.61 -10.02 -10.42
C SER A 285 -2.53 -9.05 -11.14
N ALA A 286 -2.56 -7.78 -10.73
CA ALA A 286 -3.30 -6.71 -11.41
C ALA A 286 -2.70 -6.41 -12.79
N TYR A 287 -1.38 -6.24 -12.87
CA TYR A 287 -0.70 -5.91 -14.12
C TYR A 287 -0.82 -7.00 -15.17
N LEU A 288 -0.71 -8.28 -14.77
CA LEU A 288 -0.88 -9.44 -15.67
C LEU A 288 -2.33 -9.63 -16.15
N GLN A 289 -3.26 -8.81 -15.68
CA GLN A 289 -4.65 -8.73 -16.15
C GLN A 289 -4.94 -7.42 -16.91
N GLY A 290 -3.96 -6.52 -17.02
CA GLY A 290 -4.13 -5.22 -17.69
C GLY A 290 -4.62 -4.08 -16.78
N PHE A 291 -4.75 -4.33 -15.47
CA PHE A 291 -5.18 -3.32 -14.51
C PHE A 291 -4.00 -2.51 -13.97
N ASP A 292 -4.25 -1.26 -13.62
CA ASP A 292 -3.32 -0.48 -12.80
C ASP A 292 -3.41 -0.93 -11.33
N PHE A 293 -2.39 -0.60 -10.54
CA PHE A 293 -2.35 -0.94 -9.12
C PHE A 293 -2.12 0.32 -8.29
N ASP A 294 -3.00 0.56 -7.33
CA ASP A 294 -2.90 1.69 -6.42
C ASP A 294 -1.66 1.55 -5.52
N ASN A 295 -0.86 2.61 -5.45
CA ASN A 295 0.39 2.65 -4.68
C ASN A 295 1.37 1.50 -5.04
N PRO A 296 1.89 1.48 -6.28
CA PRO A 296 2.76 0.40 -6.75
C PRO A 296 4.09 0.38 -6.00
N PRO A 297 4.67 -0.82 -5.74
CA PRO A 297 6.01 -0.97 -5.19
C PRO A 297 7.05 -0.10 -5.89
N SER A 298 7.72 0.76 -5.12
CA SER A 298 8.72 1.69 -5.63
C SER A 298 10.13 1.11 -5.56
N ARG A 299 11.07 1.65 -6.34
CA ARG A 299 12.50 1.27 -6.22
C ARG A 299 13.04 1.46 -4.79
N ALA A 300 12.55 2.46 -4.06
CA ALA A 300 12.92 2.68 -2.68
C ALA A 300 12.44 1.54 -1.77
N ASP A 301 11.24 1.02 -1.99
CA ASP A 301 10.69 -0.12 -1.24
C ASP A 301 11.57 -1.37 -1.41
N PHE A 302 12.00 -1.64 -2.65
CA PHE A 302 12.92 -2.75 -2.96
C PHE A 302 14.30 -2.55 -2.33
N ASN A 303 14.84 -1.33 -2.33
CA ASN A 303 16.12 -1.04 -1.68
C ASN A 303 16.03 -1.20 -0.15
N ALA A 304 14.91 -0.79 0.47
CA ALA A 304 14.68 -0.97 1.90
C ALA A 304 14.57 -2.46 2.27
N ALA A 305 13.92 -3.26 1.43
CA ALA A 305 13.76 -4.70 1.65
C ALA A 305 15.03 -5.51 1.36
N TYR A 306 15.71 -5.25 0.24
CA TYR A 306 16.77 -6.12 -0.29
C TYR A 306 18.19 -5.52 -0.25
N GLY A 307 18.36 -4.26 0.17
CA GLY A 307 19.66 -3.58 0.19
C GLY A 307 20.27 -3.51 -1.21
N ASP A 308 21.51 -3.96 -1.35
CA ASP A 308 22.27 -3.92 -2.61
C ASP A 308 21.59 -4.66 -3.78
N LYS A 309 20.72 -5.63 -3.49
CA LYS A 309 19.95 -6.37 -4.50
C LYS A 309 18.64 -5.69 -4.91
N GLY A 310 18.27 -4.59 -4.24
CA GLY A 310 17.00 -3.90 -4.45
C GLY A 310 16.81 -3.39 -5.87
N ALA A 311 17.86 -2.81 -6.47
CA ALA A 311 17.81 -2.31 -7.84
C ALA A 311 17.47 -3.42 -8.85
N GLN A 312 18.16 -4.56 -8.78
CA GLN A 312 17.93 -5.70 -9.67
C GLN A 312 16.53 -6.31 -9.47
N ALA A 313 16.08 -6.43 -8.22
CA ALA A 313 14.75 -6.95 -7.91
C ALA A 313 13.63 -6.01 -8.44
N TYR A 314 13.83 -4.69 -8.34
CA TYR A 314 12.91 -3.71 -8.91
C TYR A 314 12.86 -3.77 -10.44
N GLU A 315 14.01 -3.94 -11.12
CA GLU A 315 14.04 -4.10 -12.58
C GLU A 315 13.21 -5.31 -13.05
N SER A 316 13.32 -6.44 -12.33
CA SER A 316 12.46 -7.60 -12.58
C SER A 316 10.98 -7.29 -12.37
N PHE A 317 10.60 -6.52 -11.36
CA PHE A 317 9.21 -6.12 -11.13
C PHE A 317 8.69 -5.12 -12.16
N ALA A 318 9.52 -4.16 -12.58
CA ALA A 318 9.18 -3.16 -13.59
C ALA A 318 8.83 -3.80 -14.94
N LYS A 319 9.46 -4.93 -15.30
CA LYS A 319 9.07 -5.73 -16.47
C LYS A 319 7.62 -6.25 -16.37
N VAL A 320 7.20 -6.68 -15.18
CA VAL A 320 5.81 -7.13 -14.94
C VAL A 320 4.85 -5.95 -15.06
N GLN A 321 5.21 -4.79 -14.49
CA GLN A 321 4.43 -3.57 -14.57
C GLN A 321 4.19 -3.11 -16.02
N ALA A 322 5.17 -3.28 -16.91
CA ALA A 322 5.05 -2.92 -18.32
C ALA A 322 4.01 -3.77 -19.10
N VAL A 323 3.60 -4.93 -18.59
CA VAL A 323 2.60 -5.79 -19.25
C VAL A 323 1.21 -5.14 -19.24
N ALA A 324 0.86 -4.39 -18.20
CA ALA A 324 -0.47 -3.81 -18.06
C ALA A 324 -0.83 -2.81 -19.19
N PRO A 325 0.00 -1.77 -19.47
CA PRO A 325 -0.26 -0.89 -20.59
C PRO A 325 -0.22 -1.62 -21.94
N ALA A 326 0.66 -2.61 -22.11
CA ALA A 326 0.72 -3.41 -23.34
C ALA A 326 -0.59 -4.17 -23.60
N ILE A 327 -1.23 -4.76 -22.57
CA ILE A 327 -2.54 -5.40 -22.69
C ILE A 327 -3.62 -4.38 -23.12
N ARG A 328 -3.63 -3.19 -22.52
CA ARG A 328 -4.61 -2.15 -22.83
C ARG A 328 -4.45 -1.60 -24.25
N GLU A 329 -3.21 -1.37 -24.67
CA GLU A 329 -2.87 -0.95 -26.03
C GLU A 329 -3.26 -2.04 -27.04
N PHE A 330 -2.95 -3.30 -26.75
CA PHE A 330 -3.30 -4.43 -27.61
C PHE A 330 -4.82 -4.51 -27.89
N ALA A 331 -5.65 -4.21 -26.89
CA ALA A 331 -7.11 -4.25 -27.05
C ALA A 331 -7.64 -3.26 -28.11
N THR A 332 -6.94 -2.16 -28.35
CA THR A 332 -7.36 -1.11 -29.31
C THR A 332 -6.41 -0.96 -30.50
N ALA A 333 -5.31 -1.72 -30.53
CA ALA A 333 -4.34 -1.72 -31.62
C ALA A 333 -4.86 -2.40 -32.90
N THR A 334 -4.41 -1.91 -34.05
CA THR A 334 -4.56 -2.55 -35.37
C THR A 334 -3.82 -3.91 -35.42
N PRO A 335 -4.11 -4.79 -36.39
CA PRO A 335 -3.39 -6.07 -36.53
C PRO A 335 -1.86 -5.91 -36.61
N GLN A 336 -1.36 -4.87 -37.30
CA GLN A 336 0.07 -4.59 -37.43
C GLN A 336 0.67 -4.12 -36.10
N GLU A 337 -0.01 -3.21 -35.39
CA GLU A 337 0.43 -2.73 -34.07
C GLU A 337 0.40 -3.84 -33.02
N ARG A 338 -0.61 -4.72 -33.04
CA ARG A 338 -0.68 -5.91 -32.18
C ARG A 338 0.52 -6.83 -32.36
N GLN A 339 0.94 -7.06 -33.60
CA GLN A 339 2.15 -7.83 -33.90
C GLN A 339 3.40 -7.15 -33.32
N LYS A 340 3.48 -5.81 -33.41
CA LYS A 340 4.57 -5.03 -32.82
C LYS A 340 4.60 -5.19 -31.29
N ILE A 341 3.46 -5.01 -30.61
CA ILE A 341 3.34 -5.15 -29.16
C ILE A 341 3.81 -6.54 -28.71
N LEU A 342 3.39 -7.61 -29.38
CA LEU A 342 3.87 -8.96 -29.06
C LEU A 342 5.36 -9.12 -29.30
N SER A 343 5.89 -8.56 -30.38
CA SER A 343 7.32 -8.63 -30.70
C SER A 343 8.18 -7.90 -29.67
N ASP A 344 7.72 -6.78 -29.11
CA ASP A 344 8.43 -6.00 -28.10
C ASP A 344 8.66 -6.80 -26.80
N PHE A 345 7.81 -7.81 -26.52
CA PHE A 345 7.94 -8.71 -25.37
C PHE A 345 8.60 -10.06 -25.72
N GLN A 346 8.90 -10.33 -26.99
CA GLN A 346 9.41 -11.63 -27.42
C GLN A 346 10.82 -11.88 -26.82
N PRO A 347 11.02 -12.96 -26.04
CA PRO A 347 12.33 -13.28 -25.52
C PRO A 347 13.24 -13.76 -26.66
N ALA A 348 14.51 -13.36 -26.66
CA ALA A 348 15.53 -13.73 -27.66
C ALA A 348 15.30 -13.18 -29.09
N GLN A 349 15.00 -11.89 -29.21
CA GLN A 349 15.05 -11.20 -30.51
C GLN A 349 16.45 -11.39 -31.14
N GLY A 350 16.51 -12.02 -32.32
CA GLY A 350 17.76 -12.34 -33.02
C GLY A 350 18.33 -13.74 -32.79
N GLY A 351 17.59 -14.64 -32.10
CA GLY A 351 17.93 -16.07 -32.03
C GLY A 351 18.89 -16.48 -30.92
N SER A 352 19.23 -15.58 -29.99
CA SER A 352 20.07 -15.88 -28.81
C SER A 352 19.40 -15.43 -27.51
N ALA A 353 19.43 -16.30 -26.50
CA ALA A 353 18.85 -16.03 -25.17
C ALA A 353 19.88 -15.39 -24.23
N GLY A 354 19.48 -14.32 -23.55
CA GLY A 354 20.29 -13.61 -22.56
C GLY A 354 19.89 -13.88 -21.10
N ALA A 355 20.53 -13.20 -20.16
CA ALA A 355 20.14 -13.23 -18.74
C ALA A 355 18.71 -12.71 -18.56
N GLY A 356 17.91 -13.39 -17.73
CA GLY A 356 16.50 -13.04 -17.51
C GLY A 356 15.50 -13.70 -18.47
N PHE A 357 15.97 -14.50 -19.44
CA PHE A 357 15.13 -15.17 -20.44
C PHE A 357 13.91 -15.89 -19.86
N ALA A 358 14.07 -16.63 -18.76
CA ALA A 358 12.95 -17.37 -18.16
C ALA A 358 11.81 -16.45 -17.70
N GLN A 359 12.12 -15.29 -17.13
CA GLN A 359 11.13 -14.30 -16.73
C GLN A 359 10.48 -13.67 -17.96
N ASP A 360 11.27 -13.29 -18.95
CA ASP A 360 10.78 -12.65 -20.17
C ASP A 360 9.87 -13.59 -20.97
N ASP A 361 10.22 -14.88 -21.06
CA ASP A 361 9.38 -15.93 -21.68
C ASP A 361 8.05 -16.13 -20.94
N GLN A 362 8.06 -16.12 -19.60
CA GLN A 362 6.83 -16.19 -18.81
C GLN A 362 5.91 -14.99 -19.07
N LEU A 363 6.46 -13.77 -19.12
CA LEU A 363 5.68 -12.56 -19.40
C LEU A 363 5.13 -12.57 -20.83
N TYR A 364 5.96 -12.94 -21.81
CA TYR A 364 5.55 -13.09 -23.20
C TYR A 364 4.41 -14.09 -23.36
N ARG A 365 4.53 -15.30 -22.80
CA ARG A 365 3.47 -16.32 -22.87
C ARG A 365 2.17 -15.83 -22.25
N ARG A 366 2.25 -15.09 -21.13
CA ARG A 366 1.07 -14.51 -20.48
C ARG A 366 0.43 -13.45 -21.37
N LEU A 367 1.21 -12.53 -21.94
CA LEU A 367 0.71 -11.52 -22.87
C LEU A 367 0.08 -12.18 -24.11
N ALA A 368 0.73 -13.18 -24.71
CA ALA A 368 0.21 -13.93 -25.85
C ALA A 368 -1.12 -14.65 -25.55
N THR A 369 -1.26 -15.19 -24.32
CA THR A 369 -2.52 -15.80 -23.86
C THR A 369 -3.64 -14.77 -23.77
N VAL A 370 -3.37 -13.61 -23.14
CA VAL A 370 -4.34 -12.51 -23.02
C VAL A 370 -4.71 -11.97 -24.40
N ALA A 371 -3.72 -11.76 -25.27
CA ALA A 371 -3.89 -11.33 -26.66
C ALA A 371 -4.80 -12.28 -27.44
N THR A 372 -4.58 -13.59 -27.32
CA THR A 372 -5.45 -14.61 -27.96
C THR A 372 -6.88 -14.51 -27.45
N GLY A 373 -7.07 -14.34 -26.14
CA GLY A 373 -8.38 -14.13 -25.54
C GLY A 373 -9.09 -12.87 -26.04
N LEU A 374 -8.37 -11.75 -26.16
CA LEU A 374 -8.90 -10.49 -26.69
C LEU A 374 -9.27 -10.62 -28.18
N MET A 375 -8.43 -11.26 -28.99
CA MET A 375 -8.73 -11.52 -30.40
C MET A 375 -9.96 -12.41 -30.55
N LYS A 376 -10.10 -13.43 -29.69
CA LYS A 376 -11.30 -14.28 -29.67
C LYS A 376 -12.56 -13.48 -29.31
N GLN A 377 -12.51 -12.65 -28.28
CA GLN A 377 -13.64 -11.78 -27.91
C GLN A 377 -14.04 -10.86 -29.07
N GLN A 378 -13.05 -10.28 -29.77
CA GLN A 378 -13.30 -9.45 -30.95
C GLN A 378 -13.93 -10.23 -32.11
N GLN A 379 -13.50 -11.47 -32.36
CA GLN A 379 -14.06 -12.29 -33.44
C GLN A 379 -15.47 -12.78 -33.13
N ASP A 380 -15.71 -13.21 -31.89
CA ASP A 380 -17.00 -13.76 -31.47
C ASP A 380 -18.08 -12.65 -31.46
N ASP A 381 -17.81 -11.52 -30.79
CA ASP A 381 -18.72 -10.37 -30.72
C ASP A 381 -17.98 -9.03 -30.94
N PRO A 382 -17.70 -8.66 -32.21
CA PRO A 382 -16.96 -7.45 -32.53
C PRO A 382 -17.66 -6.16 -32.10
N ALA A 383 -19.00 -6.16 -32.05
CA ALA A 383 -19.77 -5.00 -31.62
C ALA A 383 -19.65 -4.77 -30.11
N ALA A 384 -19.83 -5.82 -29.29
CA ALA A 384 -19.60 -5.72 -27.85
C ALA A 384 -18.13 -5.37 -27.52
N TYR A 385 -17.20 -5.89 -28.31
CA TYR A 385 -15.78 -5.61 -28.13
C TYR A 385 -15.46 -4.12 -28.31
N VAL A 386 -15.87 -3.51 -29.43
CA VAL A 386 -15.59 -2.08 -29.65
C VAL A 386 -16.40 -1.19 -28.71
N ALA A 387 -17.62 -1.59 -28.35
CA ALA A 387 -18.40 -0.88 -27.33
C ALA A 387 -17.73 -0.91 -25.94
N ARG A 388 -16.90 -1.92 -25.65
CA ARG A 388 -16.16 -2.01 -24.39
C ARG A 388 -14.86 -1.20 -24.41
N TYR A 389 -14.08 -1.34 -25.48
CA TYR A 389 -12.69 -0.84 -25.50
C TYR A 389 -12.51 0.49 -26.25
N SER A 390 -13.37 0.82 -27.21
CA SER A 390 -13.24 2.05 -28.01
C SER A 390 -13.95 3.22 -27.33
N PRO A 391 -13.24 4.32 -26.96
CA PRO A 391 -13.88 5.53 -26.45
C PRO A 391 -14.84 6.15 -27.48
N THR A 392 -14.41 6.24 -28.75
CA THR A 392 -15.20 6.82 -29.85
C THR A 392 -16.55 6.13 -30.03
N VAL A 393 -16.58 4.80 -29.96
CA VAL A 393 -17.83 4.03 -30.08
C VAL A 393 -18.74 4.27 -28.87
N ARG A 394 -18.18 4.30 -27.66
CA ARG A 394 -18.96 4.60 -26.44
C ARG A 394 -19.56 5.99 -26.45
N GLU A 395 -18.78 6.99 -26.87
CA GLU A 395 -19.23 8.38 -26.97
C GLU A 395 -20.33 8.55 -28.02
N SER A 396 -20.14 7.99 -29.21
CA SER A 396 -21.15 8.03 -30.27
C SER A 396 -22.43 7.27 -29.90
N TYR A 397 -22.33 6.16 -29.18
CA TYR A 397 -23.49 5.45 -28.66
C TYR A 397 -24.26 6.28 -27.63
N ALA A 398 -23.55 6.89 -26.67
CA ALA A 398 -24.18 7.77 -25.67
C ALA A 398 -24.85 8.98 -26.34
N ALA A 399 -24.22 9.57 -27.36
CA ALA A 399 -24.81 10.65 -28.14
C ALA A 399 -26.06 10.20 -28.90
N ALA A 400 -26.03 9.01 -29.52
CA ALA A 400 -27.18 8.42 -30.20
C ALA A 400 -28.36 8.19 -29.25
N GLN A 401 -28.10 7.62 -28.06
CA GLN A 401 -29.14 7.43 -27.05
C GLN A 401 -29.73 8.75 -26.54
N ALA A 402 -28.91 9.77 -26.35
CA ALA A 402 -29.37 11.07 -25.86
C ALA A 402 -30.21 11.83 -26.90
N ALA A 403 -29.84 11.76 -28.18
CA ALA A 403 -30.55 12.46 -29.26
C ALA A 403 -31.81 11.72 -29.72
N GLY A 404 -31.76 10.38 -29.80
CA GLY A 404 -32.89 9.57 -30.31
C GLY A 404 -33.21 9.78 -31.79
N THR A 405 -32.33 10.44 -32.55
CA THR A 405 -32.54 10.77 -33.96
C THR A 405 -31.83 9.78 -34.90
N PRO A 406 -32.38 9.48 -36.09
CA PRO A 406 -31.73 8.61 -37.09
C PRO A 406 -30.30 9.04 -37.45
N GLU A 407 -30.03 10.35 -37.52
CA GLU A 407 -28.70 10.89 -37.84
C GLU A 407 -27.66 10.52 -36.78
N ALA A 408 -28.05 10.51 -35.51
CA ALA A 408 -27.17 10.16 -34.40
C ALA A 408 -26.90 8.64 -34.37
N TYR A 409 -27.91 7.81 -34.65
CA TYR A 409 -27.72 6.37 -34.83
C TYR A 409 -26.88 6.01 -36.05
N LYS A 410 -27.00 6.80 -37.13
CA LYS A 410 -26.09 6.70 -38.29
C LYS A 410 -24.65 7.01 -37.89
N ALA A 411 -24.40 8.07 -37.13
CA ALA A 411 -23.06 8.41 -36.65
C ALA A 411 -22.46 7.29 -35.75
N TYR A 412 -23.27 6.72 -34.85
CA TYR A 412 -22.86 5.55 -34.06
C TYR A 412 -22.53 4.33 -34.93
N ALA A 413 -23.36 4.05 -35.93
CA ALA A 413 -23.14 2.92 -36.83
C ALA A 413 -21.86 3.09 -37.66
N ASP A 414 -21.65 4.29 -38.23
CA ASP A 414 -20.47 4.61 -39.01
C ASP A 414 -19.19 4.49 -38.15
N ALA A 415 -19.22 5.01 -36.92
CA ALA A 415 -18.11 4.89 -35.97
C ALA A 415 -17.82 3.43 -35.57
N THR A 416 -18.86 2.66 -35.29
CA THR A 416 -18.76 1.24 -34.89
C THR A 416 -18.16 0.39 -36.02
N ILE A 417 -18.66 0.56 -37.25
CA ILE A 417 -18.18 -0.17 -38.43
C ILE A 417 -16.74 0.23 -38.74
N ALA A 418 -16.43 1.52 -38.73
CA ALA A 418 -15.09 2.02 -39.01
C ALA A 418 -14.06 1.46 -38.00
N GLU A 419 -14.41 1.46 -36.71
CA GLU A 419 -13.54 0.95 -35.66
C GLU A 419 -13.31 -0.56 -35.80
N GLN A 420 -14.36 -1.34 -36.05
CA GLN A 420 -14.22 -2.79 -36.27
C GLN A 420 -13.34 -3.09 -37.48
N ARG A 421 -13.51 -2.36 -38.59
CA ARG A 421 -12.67 -2.51 -39.79
C ARG A 421 -11.21 -2.13 -39.51
N ARG A 422 -10.97 -1.03 -38.79
CA ARG A 422 -9.62 -0.61 -38.36
C ARG A 422 -8.93 -1.70 -37.56
N LEU A 423 -9.70 -2.39 -36.71
CA LEU A 423 -9.22 -3.51 -35.90
C LEU A 423 -9.10 -4.84 -36.68
N GLY A 424 -9.43 -4.88 -37.98
CA GLY A 424 -9.28 -6.04 -38.84
C GLY A 424 -10.49 -6.99 -38.88
N VAL A 425 -11.66 -6.57 -38.39
CA VAL A 425 -12.90 -7.36 -38.47
C VAL A 425 -13.41 -7.34 -39.92
N GLN A 426 -13.52 -8.53 -40.52
CA GLN A 426 -13.96 -8.68 -41.92
C GLN A 426 -15.46 -8.47 -42.11
N SER A 427 -16.26 -8.89 -41.13
CA SER A 427 -17.73 -8.78 -41.15
C SER A 427 -18.22 -8.00 -39.94
N PRO A 428 -18.28 -6.66 -40.03
CA PRO A 428 -18.68 -5.82 -38.90
C PRO A 428 -20.09 -6.12 -38.42
N LYS A 429 -20.30 -6.07 -37.11
CA LYS A 429 -21.61 -6.11 -36.46
C LYS A 429 -21.97 -4.74 -35.89
N LEU A 430 -23.25 -4.43 -35.77
CA LEU A 430 -23.72 -3.17 -35.16
C LEU A 430 -24.35 -3.41 -33.78
N LEU A 431 -24.97 -4.58 -33.61
CA LEU A 431 -25.49 -5.05 -32.35
C LEU A 431 -24.51 -6.02 -31.73
N SER A 432 -24.35 -5.94 -30.41
CA SER A 432 -23.79 -7.06 -29.66
C SER A 432 -24.71 -8.28 -29.81
N ASP A 433 -24.16 -9.48 -29.63
CA ASP A 433 -24.94 -10.70 -29.71
C ASP A 433 -26.07 -10.70 -28.67
N SER A 434 -25.82 -10.13 -27.48
CA SER A 434 -26.81 -9.94 -26.42
C SER A 434 -27.95 -8.98 -26.81
N ALA A 435 -27.64 -7.87 -27.49
CA ALA A 435 -28.65 -6.93 -27.97
C ALA A 435 -29.48 -7.56 -29.09
N ALA A 436 -28.85 -8.31 -29.99
CA ALA A 436 -29.54 -9.08 -31.02
C ALA A 436 -30.47 -10.14 -30.41
N ASP A 437 -30.05 -10.84 -29.34
CA ASP A 437 -30.89 -11.81 -28.62
C ASP A 437 -32.10 -11.13 -27.96
N GLN A 438 -31.92 -9.95 -27.35
CA GLN A 438 -33.00 -9.19 -26.75
C GLN A 438 -34.03 -8.72 -27.78
N ILE A 439 -33.59 -8.22 -28.94
CA ILE A 439 -34.49 -7.81 -30.02
C ILE A 439 -35.27 -9.03 -30.55
N ALA A 440 -34.59 -10.16 -30.76
CA ALA A 440 -35.23 -11.39 -31.21
C ALA A 440 -36.26 -11.91 -30.18
N ALA A 441 -35.94 -11.87 -28.88
CA ALA A 441 -36.87 -12.24 -27.81
C ALA A 441 -38.07 -11.28 -27.71
N GLY A 442 -37.83 -9.97 -27.89
CA GLY A 442 -38.88 -8.95 -27.98
C GLY A 442 -39.84 -9.25 -29.13
N PHE A 443 -39.30 -9.58 -30.29
CA PHE A 443 -40.09 -10.03 -31.42
C PHE A 443 -40.94 -11.24 -31.05
N ASN A 444 -40.32 -12.32 -30.54
CA ASN A 444 -41.00 -13.58 -30.21
C ASN A 444 -42.07 -13.46 -29.11
N SER A 445 -41.89 -12.55 -28.15
CA SER A 445 -42.81 -12.35 -27.03
C SER A 445 -44.01 -11.44 -27.36
N GLN A 446 -43.84 -10.47 -28.26
CA GLN A 446 -44.91 -9.53 -28.65
C GLN A 446 -45.87 -10.08 -29.72
N VAL A 447 -45.63 -11.28 -30.26
CA VAL A 447 -46.48 -11.97 -31.27
C VAL A 447 -47.82 -12.50 -30.71
N ALA A 448 -48.20 -12.14 -29.47
CA ALA A 448 -49.58 -12.37 -29.01
C ALA A 448 -50.62 -11.46 -29.72
N GLY A 449 -50.18 -10.46 -30.48
CA GLY A 449 -51.02 -9.65 -31.37
C GLY A 449 -50.20 -9.04 -32.51
N GLY A 450 -50.30 -9.61 -33.71
CA GLY A 450 -49.41 -9.38 -34.86
C GLY A 450 -49.14 -7.94 -35.32
N GLU A 451 -49.87 -6.94 -34.82
CA GLU A 451 -49.66 -5.51 -35.15
C GLU A 451 -48.33 -4.96 -34.58
N ASN A 452 -47.84 -5.50 -33.45
CA ASN A 452 -46.64 -5.00 -32.77
C ASN A 452 -45.31 -5.37 -33.46
N ALA A 453 -45.26 -6.51 -34.15
CA ALA A 453 -44.01 -7.04 -34.72
C ALA A 453 -43.60 -6.31 -36.01
N ALA A 454 -44.57 -5.96 -36.86
CA ALA A 454 -44.35 -5.12 -38.03
C ALA A 454 -43.95 -3.70 -37.62
N THR A 455 -44.66 -3.12 -36.63
CA THR A 455 -44.34 -1.81 -36.06
C THR A 455 -42.92 -1.77 -35.45
N LEU A 456 -42.49 -2.83 -34.77
CA LEU A 456 -41.13 -2.93 -34.23
C LEU A 456 -40.07 -2.92 -35.35
N ILE A 457 -40.31 -3.62 -36.46
CA ILE A 457 -39.41 -3.62 -37.61
C ILE A 457 -39.39 -2.25 -38.29
N GLU A 458 -40.54 -1.59 -38.46
CA GLU A 458 -40.64 -0.22 -39.00
C GLU A 458 -39.84 0.76 -38.12
N GLN A 459 -40.00 0.72 -36.80
CA GLN A 459 -39.24 1.58 -35.88
C GLN A 459 -37.72 1.35 -35.99
N GLN A 460 -37.29 0.09 -36.13
CA GLN A 460 -35.87 -0.21 -36.33
C GLN A 460 -35.40 0.23 -37.73
N GLN A 461 -36.23 0.13 -38.76
CA GLN A 461 -35.92 0.67 -40.10
C GLN A 461 -35.77 2.19 -40.07
N GLU A 462 -36.66 2.90 -39.38
CA GLU A 462 -36.58 4.36 -39.21
C GLU A 462 -35.33 4.77 -38.41
N GLN A 463 -35.00 4.03 -37.34
CA GLN A 463 -33.86 4.33 -36.50
C GLN A 463 -32.51 4.06 -37.19
N TRP A 464 -32.38 2.94 -37.90
CA TRP A 464 -31.11 2.50 -38.49
C TRP A 464 -30.94 2.89 -39.96
N GLY A 465 -32.02 3.26 -40.66
CA GLY A 465 -32.00 3.72 -42.04
C GLY A 465 -31.22 2.78 -42.96
N SER A 466 -30.22 3.31 -43.67
CA SER A 466 -29.36 2.55 -44.59
C SER A 466 -28.57 1.42 -43.93
N ASN A 467 -28.43 1.44 -42.60
CA ASN A 467 -27.71 0.42 -41.85
C ASN A 467 -28.63 -0.72 -41.36
N PHE A 468 -29.95 -0.58 -41.51
CA PHE A 468 -30.91 -1.61 -41.11
C PHE A 468 -30.68 -2.97 -41.79
N PRO A 469 -30.31 -3.09 -43.08
CA PRO A 469 -30.02 -4.39 -43.68
C PRO A 469 -28.95 -5.19 -42.94
N LEU A 470 -27.93 -4.52 -42.39
CA LEU A 470 -26.88 -5.15 -41.60
C LEU A 470 -27.41 -5.66 -40.24
N ILE A 471 -28.35 -4.93 -39.63
CA ILE A 471 -29.08 -5.35 -38.42
C ILE A 471 -29.96 -6.55 -38.72
N ALA A 472 -30.76 -6.49 -39.79
CA ALA A 472 -31.64 -7.57 -40.21
C ALA A 472 -30.84 -8.85 -40.51
N GLN A 473 -29.67 -8.73 -41.14
CA GLN A 473 -28.77 -9.85 -41.37
C GLN A 473 -28.24 -10.48 -40.06
N GLN A 474 -27.88 -9.65 -39.07
CA GLN A 474 -27.44 -10.12 -37.75
C GLN A 474 -28.56 -10.83 -36.97
N LEU A 475 -29.79 -10.34 -37.07
CA LEU A 475 -30.95 -10.93 -36.44
C LEU A 475 -31.35 -12.25 -37.14
N GLY A 476 -31.35 -12.27 -38.47
CA GLY A 476 -31.49 -13.46 -39.34
C GLY A 476 -32.19 -14.66 -38.69
N LYS A 477 -31.42 -15.72 -38.43
CA LYS A 477 -31.92 -17.00 -37.88
C LYS A 477 -32.51 -16.92 -36.46
N LYS A 478 -32.27 -15.83 -35.72
CA LYS A 478 -32.85 -15.62 -34.38
C LYS A 478 -34.33 -15.23 -34.46
N LEU A 479 -34.78 -14.76 -35.62
CA LEU A 479 -36.16 -14.38 -35.91
C LEU A 479 -36.93 -15.54 -36.59
N PRO A 480 -38.26 -15.67 -36.39
CA PRO A 480 -39.07 -16.62 -37.14
C PRO A 480 -39.13 -16.25 -38.64
N PRO A 481 -39.44 -17.20 -39.55
CA PRO A 481 -39.44 -16.95 -41.00
C PRO A 481 -40.22 -15.70 -41.42
N GLU A 482 -41.41 -15.50 -40.85
CA GLU A 482 -42.26 -14.34 -41.10
C GLU A 482 -41.57 -13.02 -40.78
N ALA A 483 -40.86 -12.97 -39.66
CA ALA A 483 -40.15 -11.79 -39.20
C ALA A 483 -38.93 -11.47 -40.08
N GLN A 484 -38.21 -12.51 -40.48
CA GLN A 484 -37.09 -12.38 -41.43
C GLN A 484 -37.59 -11.79 -42.75
N VAL A 485 -38.77 -12.24 -43.22
CA VAL A 485 -39.38 -11.72 -44.44
C VAL A 485 -39.88 -10.29 -44.24
N ILE A 486 -40.59 -9.96 -43.16
CA ILE A 486 -41.05 -8.59 -42.87
C ILE A 486 -39.87 -7.60 -42.85
N ALA A 487 -38.72 -8.02 -42.31
CA ALA A 487 -37.50 -7.21 -42.29
C ALA A 487 -36.96 -6.87 -43.69
N THR A 488 -37.39 -7.55 -44.75
CA THR A 488 -37.05 -7.18 -46.14
C THR A 488 -37.84 -5.96 -46.66
N GLY A 489 -38.76 -5.39 -45.85
CA GLY A 489 -39.55 -4.21 -46.19
C GLY A 489 -40.80 -4.54 -47.01
N LEU A 490 -41.77 -5.22 -46.40
CA LEU A 490 -43.04 -5.57 -47.06
C LEU A 490 -44.02 -4.38 -47.02
N PRO A 491 -45.00 -4.33 -47.95
CA PRO A 491 -46.17 -3.46 -47.78
C PRO A 491 -46.83 -3.72 -46.42
N LYS A 492 -47.22 -2.63 -45.74
CA LYS A 492 -47.71 -2.65 -44.35
C LYS A 492 -48.78 -3.70 -44.08
N ASP A 493 -49.79 -3.79 -44.96
CA ASP A 493 -50.89 -4.74 -44.81
C ASP A 493 -50.44 -6.21 -44.93
N VAL A 494 -49.47 -6.50 -45.81
CA VAL A 494 -48.88 -7.84 -45.96
C VAL A 494 -47.99 -8.15 -44.75
N ALA A 495 -47.24 -7.17 -44.26
CA ALA A 495 -46.41 -7.31 -43.07
C ALA A 495 -47.24 -7.61 -41.81
N GLU A 496 -48.32 -6.86 -41.57
CA GLU A 496 -49.27 -7.09 -40.47
C GLU A 496 -49.93 -8.47 -40.56
N ARG A 497 -50.35 -8.88 -41.77
CA ARG A 497 -50.92 -10.21 -41.99
C ARG A 497 -49.89 -11.30 -41.68
N MET A 498 -48.66 -11.16 -42.17
CA MET A 498 -47.58 -12.13 -41.96
C MET A 498 -47.20 -12.23 -40.48
N ALA A 499 -47.10 -11.10 -39.78
CA ALA A 499 -46.86 -11.06 -38.34
C ALA A 499 -47.99 -11.72 -37.55
N SER A 500 -49.25 -11.53 -37.96
CA SER A 500 -50.42 -12.15 -37.30
C SER A 500 -50.43 -13.69 -37.34
N VAL A 501 -49.67 -14.30 -38.24
CA VAL A 501 -49.60 -15.76 -38.39
C VAL A 501 -48.26 -16.37 -38.00
N ALA A 502 -47.29 -15.57 -37.54
CA ALA A 502 -45.96 -16.05 -37.21
C ALA A 502 -45.98 -17.19 -36.17
N ASN A 503 -46.79 -17.05 -35.10
CA ASN A 503 -46.95 -18.08 -34.08
C ASN A 503 -48.06 -19.11 -34.35
N VAL A 504 -48.76 -19.01 -35.48
CA VAL A 504 -49.83 -19.96 -35.82
C VAL A 504 -49.22 -21.11 -36.63
N THR A 505 -49.48 -22.35 -36.23
CA THR A 505 -49.01 -23.49 -37.02
C THR A 505 -49.72 -23.56 -38.37
N GLU A 506 -49.03 -24.03 -39.41
CA GLU A 506 -49.67 -24.22 -40.71
C GLU A 506 -50.87 -25.18 -40.62
N ALA A 507 -50.81 -26.17 -39.73
CA ALA A 507 -51.91 -27.09 -39.46
C ALA A 507 -53.16 -26.35 -38.93
N ASP A 508 -53.00 -25.37 -38.04
CA ASP A 508 -54.10 -24.56 -37.53
C ASP A 508 -54.67 -23.61 -38.58
N LEU A 509 -53.85 -23.10 -39.48
CA LEU A 509 -54.32 -22.31 -40.63
C LEU A 509 -55.10 -23.14 -41.65
N LYS A 510 -54.85 -24.45 -41.72
CA LYS A 510 -55.58 -25.38 -42.60
C LYS A 510 -56.93 -25.82 -42.02
N LYS A 511 -57.14 -25.70 -40.71
CA LYS A 511 -58.40 -26.10 -40.06
C LYS A 511 -59.58 -25.28 -40.58
N GLY A 512 -60.63 -25.98 -41.01
CA GLY A 512 -61.87 -25.37 -41.50
C GLY A 512 -61.83 -24.93 -42.97
N LEU A 513 -60.74 -25.16 -43.70
CA LEU A 513 -60.70 -24.98 -45.15
C LEU A 513 -61.26 -26.21 -45.87
N ASP A 514 -61.93 -26.00 -47.00
CA ASP A 514 -62.42 -27.09 -47.85
C ASP A 514 -61.26 -27.94 -48.40
N LYS A 515 -61.57 -29.21 -48.69
CA LYS A 515 -60.60 -30.18 -49.20
C LYS A 515 -59.98 -29.66 -50.51
N GLY A 516 -58.65 -29.61 -50.57
CA GLY A 516 -57.89 -29.18 -51.75
C GLY A 516 -57.52 -27.69 -51.76
N ILE A 517 -58.19 -26.84 -50.97
CA ILE A 517 -57.88 -25.39 -50.94
C ILE A 517 -56.45 -25.12 -50.47
N ALA A 518 -56.00 -25.78 -49.40
CA ALA A 518 -54.63 -25.61 -48.91
C ALA A 518 -53.57 -26.05 -49.94
N THR A 519 -53.86 -27.09 -50.73
CA THR A 519 -52.98 -27.53 -51.82
C THR A 519 -52.96 -26.50 -52.94
N ASN A 520 -54.11 -25.91 -53.29
CA ASN A 520 -54.18 -24.86 -54.30
C ASN A 520 -53.40 -23.62 -53.87
N VAL A 521 -53.42 -23.25 -52.58
CA VAL A 521 -52.61 -22.15 -52.04
C VAL A 521 -51.12 -22.45 -52.21
N ALA A 522 -50.66 -23.64 -51.78
CA ALA A 522 -49.27 -24.03 -51.92
C ALA A 522 -48.79 -23.99 -53.39
N THR A 523 -49.60 -24.53 -54.31
CA THR A 523 -49.32 -24.50 -55.76
C THR A 523 -49.27 -23.07 -56.30
N ALA A 524 -50.22 -22.22 -55.90
CA ALA A 524 -50.27 -20.83 -56.35
C ALA A 524 -49.07 -20.02 -55.82
N VAL A 525 -48.68 -20.20 -54.56
CA VAL A 525 -47.49 -19.56 -53.97
C VAL A 525 -46.22 -20.05 -54.67
N GLN A 526 -46.07 -21.36 -54.87
CA GLN A 526 -44.91 -21.91 -55.57
C GLN A 526 -44.80 -21.37 -57.00
N SER A 527 -45.93 -21.29 -57.72
CA SER A 527 -45.97 -20.74 -59.07
C SER A 527 -45.61 -19.25 -59.10
N ALA A 528 -46.16 -18.45 -58.19
CA ALA A 528 -45.86 -17.02 -58.11
C ALA A 528 -44.40 -16.73 -57.71
N MET A 529 -43.77 -17.60 -56.91
CA MET A 529 -42.37 -17.47 -56.48
C MET A 529 -41.37 -18.05 -57.48
N ASN A 530 -41.80 -18.68 -58.59
CA ASN A 530 -40.90 -19.38 -59.49
C ASN A 530 -39.78 -18.48 -60.09
N PRO A 531 -40.05 -17.24 -60.55
CA PRO A 531 -38.99 -16.34 -61.03
C PRO A 531 -37.96 -16.03 -59.94
N PHE A 532 -38.43 -15.85 -58.70
CA PHE A 532 -37.56 -15.64 -57.55
C PHE A 532 -36.68 -16.87 -57.25
N ALA A 533 -37.26 -18.08 -57.29
CA ALA A 533 -36.53 -19.32 -57.12
C ALA A 533 -35.39 -19.48 -58.13
N GLN A 534 -35.65 -19.13 -59.40
CA GLN A 534 -34.65 -19.18 -60.48
C GLN A 534 -33.51 -18.17 -60.22
N SER A 535 -33.84 -16.95 -59.78
CA SER A 535 -32.84 -15.92 -59.47
C SER A 535 -31.92 -16.25 -58.28
N LEU A 536 -32.29 -17.24 -57.46
CA LEU A 536 -31.50 -17.71 -56.33
C LEU A 536 -30.59 -18.89 -56.69
N GLN A 537 -30.72 -19.45 -57.90
CA GLN A 537 -29.85 -20.52 -58.36
C GLN A 537 -28.41 -19.99 -58.49
N GLY A 538 -27.46 -20.69 -57.87
CA GLY A 538 -26.06 -20.25 -57.82
C GLY A 538 -25.74 -19.18 -56.77
N GLN A 539 -26.74 -18.59 -56.10
CA GLN A 539 -26.52 -17.73 -54.93
C GLN A 539 -26.22 -18.60 -53.70
N ALA A 540 -25.17 -18.27 -52.95
CA ALA A 540 -24.82 -19.04 -51.76
C ALA A 540 -25.93 -18.89 -50.70
N GLY A 541 -26.46 -20.02 -50.23
CA GLY A 541 -27.59 -20.02 -49.29
C GLY A 541 -28.96 -19.76 -49.94
N GLY A 542 -29.05 -19.64 -51.26
CA GLY A 542 -30.31 -19.35 -51.97
C GLY A 542 -31.45 -20.31 -51.65
N ILE A 543 -31.17 -21.60 -51.46
CA ILE A 543 -32.18 -22.59 -51.06
C ILE A 543 -32.82 -22.23 -49.71
N ASN A 544 -32.02 -21.81 -48.73
CA ASN A 544 -32.54 -21.44 -47.42
C ASN A 544 -33.39 -20.17 -47.51
N THR A 545 -32.92 -19.17 -48.26
CA THR A 545 -33.69 -17.94 -48.53
C THR A 545 -35.04 -18.26 -49.16
N PHE A 546 -35.06 -19.11 -50.20
CA PHE A 546 -36.30 -19.52 -50.84
C PHE A 546 -37.25 -20.21 -49.86
N ASN A 547 -36.76 -21.19 -49.09
CA ASN A 547 -37.58 -21.93 -48.13
C ASN A 547 -38.20 -21.02 -47.06
N THR A 548 -37.40 -20.10 -46.49
CA THR A 548 -37.88 -19.12 -45.51
C THR A 548 -38.96 -18.22 -46.09
N MET A 549 -38.76 -17.71 -47.31
CA MET A 549 -39.75 -16.87 -47.99
C MET A 549 -41.01 -17.67 -48.35
N TYR A 550 -40.86 -18.89 -48.83
CA TYR A 550 -41.99 -19.76 -49.19
C TYR A 550 -42.86 -20.10 -47.98
N GLU A 551 -42.25 -20.46 -46.85
CA GLU A 551 -42.98 -20.80 -45.62
C GLU A 551 -43.83 -19.62 -45.13
N ALA A 552 -43.23 -18.43 -45.04
CA ALA A 552 -43.92 -17.21 -44.65
C ALA A 552 -45.02 -16.82 -45.65
N ALA A 553 -44.73 -16.93 -46.96
CA ALA A 553 -45.68 -16.62 -48.02
C ALA A 553 -46.91 -17.54 -47.96
N ASN A 554 -46.68 -18.84 -47.80
CA ASN A 554 -47.74 -19.85 -47.75
C ASN A 554 -48.64 -19.67 -46.51
N LYS A 555 -48.07 -19.40 -45.34
CA LYS A 555 -48.85 -19.11 -44.12
C LYS A 555 -49.68 -17.82 -44.26
N ALA A 556 -49.10 -16.75 -44.79
CA ALA A 556 -49.82 -15.50 -45.02
C ALA A 556 -50.95 -15.67 -46.06
N ALA A 557 -50.71 -16.41 -47.14
CA ALA A 557 -51.70 -16.70 -48.17
C ALA A 557 -52.86 -17.56 -47.62
N LEU A 558 -52.57 -18.61 -46.85
CA LEU A 558 -53.60 -19.41 -46.16
C LEU A 558 -54.49 -18.52 -45.27
N SER A 559 -53.89 -17.55 -44.58
CA SER A 559 -54.63 -16.62 -43.73
C SER A 559 -55.56 -15.69 -44.52
N TYR A 560 -55.14 -15.19 -45.68
CA TYR A 560 -56.03 -14.44 -46.57
C TYR A 560 -57.17 -15.30 -47.15
N VAL A 561 -56.91 -16.57 -47.45
CA VAL A 561 -57.96 -17.50 -47.90
C VAL A 561 -59.01 -17.74 -46.82
N ARG A 562 -58.61 -17.86 -45.55
CA ARG A 562 -59.56 -17.92 -44.42
C ARG A 562 -60.43 -16.68 -44.30
N GLN A 563 -60.02 -15.56 -44.88
CA GLN A 563 -60.80 -14.31 -44.94
C GLN A 563 -61.64 -14.18 -46.21
N GLY A 564 -61.73 -15.23 -47.02
CA GLY A 564 -62.57 -15.29 -48.22
C GLY A 564 -61.85 -14.94 -49.53
N MET A 565 -60.53 -14.75 -49.52
CA MET A 565 -59.77 -14.57 -50.77
C MET A 565 -59.59 -15.91 -51.51
N THR A 566 -59.51 -15.89 -52.84
CA THR A 566 -59.19 -17.11 -53.60
C THR A 566 -57.70 -17.45 -53.43
N PRO A 567 -57.30 -18.74 -53.55
CA PRO A 567 -55.90 -19.15 -53.43
C PRO A 567 -54.94 -18.37 -54.32
N GLU A 568 -55.32 -18.10 -55.57
CA GLU A 568 -54.50 -17.42 -56.57
C GLU A 568 -54.27 -15.95 -56.19
N LYS A 569 -55.34 -15.24 -55.82
CA LYS A 569 -55.25 -13.83 -55.39
C LYS A 569 -54.49 -13.68 -54.08
N ALA A 570 -54.64 -14.64 -53.17
CA ALA A 570 -53.91 -14.65 -51.90
C ALA A 570 -52.41 -14.84 -52.13
N ALA A 571 -52.03 -15.80 -52.98
CA ALA A 571 -50.64 -16.04 -53.36
C ALA A 571 -50.05 -14.82 -54.09
N GLU A 572 -50.75 -14.28 -55.08
CA GLU A 572 -50.31 -13.11 -55.84
C GLU A 572 -50.09 -11.90 -54.93
N ARG A 573 -51.06 -11.59 -54.05
CA ARG A 573 -50.95 -10.46 -53.11
C ARG A 573 -49.69 -10.56 -52.24
N VAL A 574 -49.45 -11.73 -51.67
CA VAL A 574 -48.33 -11.95 -50.74
C VAL A 574 -46.99 -11.93 -51.48
N VAL A 575 -46.89 -12.67 -52.58
CA VAL A 575 -45.63 -12.80 -53.33
C VAL A 575 -45.26 -11.49 -54.05
N ASN A 576 -46.24 -10.71 -54.52
CA ASN A 576 -45.96 -9.39 -55.09
C ASN A 576 -45.33 -8.46 -54.07
N GLY A 577 -45.94 -8.32 -52.89
CA GLY A 577 -45.40 -7.48 -51.82
C GLY A 577 -44.04 -7.96 -51.28
N MET A 578 -43.74 -9.26 -51.39
CA MET A 578 -42.46 -9.82 -50.97
C MET A 578 -41.34 -9.57 -51.98
N VAL A 579 -41.58 -9.88 -53.26
CA VAL A 579 -40.52 -9.97 -54.28
C VAL A 579 -40.89 -9.29 -55.60
N ASN A 580 -42.06 -9.54 -56.19
CA ASN A 580 -42.33 -9.10 -57.56
C ASN A 580 -42.50 -7.58 -57.68
N ASP A 581 -42.92 -6.89 -56.62
CA ASP A 581 -43.00 -5.42 -56.61
C ASP A 581 -41.64 -4.75 -56.44
N LYS A 582 -40.63 -5.51 -55.99
CA LYS A 582 -39.29 -5.01 -55.68
C LYS A 582 -38.27 -5.27 -56.78
N TYR A 583 -38.45 -6.35 -57.54
CA TYR A 583 -37.47 -6.81 -58.51
C TYR A 583 -38.09 -7.10 -59.87
N ASP A 584 -37.31 -6.85 -60.92
CA ASP A 584 -37.50 -7.51 -62.21
C ASP A 584 -36.56 -8.73 -62.29
N PHE A 585 -37.02 -9.80 -62.93
CA PHE A 585 -36.31 -11.08 -63.01
C PHE A 585 -35.81 -11.34 -64.43
N PHE A 586 -34.57 -11.81 -64.54
CA PHE A 586 -33.87 -12.11 -65.79
C PHE A 586 -33.22 -13.50 -65.69
N ASP A 587 -34.07 -14.53 -65.68
CA ASP A 587 -33.72 -15.96 -65.53
C ASP A 587 -32.89 -16.28 -64.27
N THR A 588 -31.57 -16.09 -64.31
CA THR A 588 -30.64 -16.47 -63.24
C THR A 588 -30.34 -15.35 -62.26
N TYR A 589 -30.82 -14.13 -62.51
CA TYR A 589 -30.63 -12.99 -61.62
C TYR A 589 -31.87 -12.11 -61.51
N ARG A 590 -31.85 -11.22 -60.53
CA ARG A 590 -32.90 -10.23 -60.25
C ARG A 590 -32.28 -8.85 -60.12
N VAL A 591 -33.01 -7.81 -60.50
CA VAL A 591 -32.55 -6.42 -60.42
C VAL A 591 -33.59 -5.60 -59.65
N PRO A 592 -33.19 -4.83 -58.62
CA PRO A 592 -34.10 -3.93 -57.92
C PRO A 592 -34.77 -2.93 -58.87
N LYS A 593 -36.09 -2.77 -58.75
CA LYS A 593 -36.89 -1.80 -59.53
C LYS A 593 -36.58 -0.34 -59.21
N THR A 594 -35.77 -0.08 -58.18
CA THR A 594 -35.21 1.24 -57.90
C THR A 594 -34.15 1.67 -58.92
N LEU A 595 -33.65 0.74 -59.75
CA LEU A 595 -32.69 0.96 -60.83
C LEU A 595 -33.38 0.94 -62.20
N ASP A 596 -32.66 1.37 -63.24
CA ASP A 596 -33.06 1.11 -64.63
C ASP A 596 -32.75 -0.36 -64.98
N THR A 597 -33.70 -1.25 -64.70
CA THR A 597 -33.55 -2.70 -64.86
C THR A 597 -33.26 -3.11 -66.30
N ALA A 598 -33.78 -2.36 -67.28
CA ALA A 598 -33.53 -2.59 -68.69
C ALA A 598 -32.10 -2.20 -69.09
N ALA A 599 -31.57 -1.09 -68.56
CA ALA A 599 -30.17 -0.73 -68.74
C ALA A 599 -29.24 -1.76 -68.09
N VAL A 600 -29.51 -2.17 -66.85
CA VAL A 600 -28.71 -3.21 -66.17
C VAL A 600 -28.66 -4.50 -66.99
N LYS A 601 -29.80 -4.98 -67.52
CA LYS A 601 -29.83 -6.18 -68.37
C LYS A 601 -28.95 -6.01 -69.62
N ARG A 602 -29.06 -4.89 -70.33
CA ARG A 602 -28.22 -4.60 -71.51
C ARG A 602 -26.73 -4.57 -71.17
N GLY A 603 -26.38 -3.97 -70.03
CA GLY A 603 -25.01 -3.91 -69.54
C GLY A 603 -24.46 -5.29 -69.17
N ALA A 604 -25.27 -6.14 -68.55
CA ALA A 604 -24.90 -7.51 -68.21
C ALA A 604 -24.67 -8.36 -69.48
N ASP A 605 -25.57 -8.27 -70.45
CA ASP A 605 -25.43 -8.93 -71.75
C ASP A 605 -24.14 -8.46 -72.45
N GLN A 606 -23.88 -7.15 -72.46
CA GLN A 606 -22.67 -6.58 -73.06
C GLN A 606 -21.38 -7.00 -72.33
N ALA A 607 -21.39 -6.99 -71.00
CA ALA A 607 -20.23 -7.39 -70.20
C ALA A 607 -19.86 -8.86 -70.43
N LEU A 608 -20.85 -9.71 -70.70
CA LEU A 608 -20.64 -11.10 -71.07
C LEU A 608 -20.10 -11.23 -72.50
N GLU A 609 -20.73 -10.57 -73.48
CA GLU A 609 -20.34 -10.60 -74.90
C GLU A 609 -18.92 -10.04 -75.14
N SER A 610 -18.48 -9.09 -74.32
CA SER A 610 -17.20 -8.38 -74.47
C SER A 610 -16.06 -8.94 -73.63
N ILE A 611 -16.27 -10.04 -72.89
CA ILE A 611 -15.22 -10.61 -72.04
C ILE A 611 -14.01 -11.06 -72.86
N ALA A 612 -12.82 -10.59 -72.50
CA ALA A 612 -11.58 -10.93 -73.18
C ALA A 612 -10.91 -12.14 -72.54
N ALA A 613 -10.08 -12.86 -73.31
CA ALA A 613 -9.30 -13.97 -72.77
C ALA A 613 -8.38 -13.54 -71.60
N ASP A 614 -7.81 -12.33 -71.67
CA ASP A 614 -6.93 -11.78 -70.62
C ASP A 614 -7.68 -11.32 -69.36
N ASP A 615 -9.02 -11.36 -69.36
CA ASP A 615 -9.82 -11.11 -68.17
C ASP A 615 -9.97 -12.37 -67.30
N LEU A 616 -9.70 -13.56 -67.86
CA LEU A 616 -9.95 -14.85 -67.24
C LEU A 616 -8.70 -15.42 -66.58
N MET A 617 -8.89 -16.18 -65.50
CA MET A 617 -7.82 -17.00 -64.94
C MET A 617 -7.60 -18.24 -65.83
N PRO A 618 -6.37 -18.50 -66.31
CA PRO A 618 -6.09 -19.71 -67.08
C PRO A 618 -6.35 -20.96 -66.23
N LEU A 619 -7.11 -21.91 -66.78
CA LEU A 619 -7.29 -23.23 -66.18
C LEU A 619 -6.11 -24.14 -66.51
N PRO A 620 -5.79 -25.15 -65.68
CA PRO A 620 -4.78 -26.14 -66.02
C PRO A 620 -5.07 -26.81 -67.37
N GLY A 621 -4.21 -26.58 -68.35
CA GLY A 621 -4.39 -27.07 -69.72
C GLY A 621 -4.09 -28.55 -69.88
N LEU A 622 -4.64 -29.16 -70.93
CA LEU A 622 -4.28 -30.51 -71.35
C LEU A 622 -2.89 -30.52 -71.99
N ARG A 623 -2.12 -31.59 -71.77
CA ARG A 623 -0.82 -31.78 -72.42
C ARG A 623 -0.96 -31.68 -73.94
N GLY A 624 -0.23 -30.75 -74.56
CA GLY A 624 -0.24 -30.51 -76.00
C GLY A 624 -1.12 -29.35 -76.47
N VAL A 625 -1.91 -28.73 -75.58
CA VAL A 625 -2.65 -27.49 -75.87
C VAL A 625 -1.83 -26.29 -75.37
N THR A 626 -1.70 -25.24 -76.18
CA THR A 626 -1.03 -24.00 -75.74
C THR A 626 -1.92 -23.23 -74.77
N ASP A 627 -1.32 -22.49 -73.83
CA ASP A 627 -2.07 -21.67 -72.88
C ASP A 627 -3.01 -20.68 -73.57
N SER A 628 -2.59 -20.12 -74.71
CA SER A 628 -3.40 -19.23 -75.55
C SER A 628 -4.66 -19.89 -76.14
N ALA A 629 -4.54 -21.13 -76.61
CA ALA A 629 -5.68 -21.87 -77.15
C ALA A 629 -6.63 -22.32 -76.04
N ASN A 630 -6.06 -22.71 -74.89
CA ASN A 630 -6.82 -23.12 -73.71
C ASN A 630 -7.67 -21.98 -73.15
N ILE A 631 -7.08 -20.79 -72.97
CA ILE A 631 -7.81 -19.63 -72.44
C ILE A 631 -8.85 -19.08 -73.42
N GLU A 632 -8.59 -19.17 -74.73
CA GLU A 632 -9.57 -18.78 -75.76
C GLU A 632 -10.76 -19.75 -75.80
N GLN A 633 -10.51 -21.05 -75.61
CA GLN A 633 -11.57 -22.05 -75.48
C GLN A 633 -12.43 -21.79 -74.24
N LEU A 634 -11.81 -21.41 -73.12
CA LEU A 634 -12.54 -20.98 -71.92
C LEU A 634 -13.35 -19.73 -72.22
N ARG A 635 -12.77 -18.68 -72.82
CA ARG A 635 -13.48 -17.45 -73.19
C ARG A 635 -14.72 -17.75 -74.03
N GLN A 636 -14.60 -18.61 -75.04
CA GLN A 636 -15.73 -18.99 -75.88
C GLN A 636 -16.82 -19.71 -75.07
N ALA A 637 -16.45 -20.66 -74.20
CA ALA A 637 -17.40 -21.33 -73.32
C ALA A 637 -18.12 -20.36 -72.37
N VAL A 638 -17.42 -19.31 -71.91
CA VAL A 638 -17.99 -18.26 -71.06
C VAL A 638 -18.97 -17.38 -71.85
N VAL A 639 -18.64 -16.97 -73.07
CA VAL A 639 -19.57 -16.19 -73.91
C VAL A 639 -20.82 -17.01 -74.27
N ASP A 640 -20.65 -18.30 -74.58
CA ASP A 640 -21.76 -19.15 -75.03
C ASP A 640 -22.65 -19.68 -73.89
N GLY A 641 -22.09 -19.87 -72.69
CA GLY A 641 -22.76 -20.56 -71.58
C GLY A 641 -22.57 -19.93 -70.21
N GLY A 642 -21.93 -18.74 -70.14
CA GLY A 642 -21.77 -18.00 -68.91
C GLY A 642 -23.10 -17.45 -68.41
N GLN A 643 -23.28 -17.46 -67.09
CA GLN A 643 -24.48 -16.97 -66.43
C GLN A 643 -24.12 -15.97 -65.34
N TRP A 644 -24.81 -14.84 -65.35
CA TRP A 644 -24.78 -13.88 -64.27
C TRP A 644 -25.66 -14.37 -63.13
N VAL A 645 -25.11 -14.37 -61.91
CA VAL A 645 -25.84 -14.67 -60.67
C VAL A 645 -25.69 -13.51 -59.70
N PRO A 646 -26.70 -13.22 -58.86
CA PRO A 646 -26.61 -12.15 -57.87
C PRO A 646 -25.45 -12.35 -56.88
N ASN A 647 -24.77 -11.26 -56.53
CA ASN A 647 -23.85 -11.26 -55.40
C ASN A 647 -24.63 -11.50 -54.09
N ASN A 648 -23.98 -12.11 -53.10
CA ASN A 648 -24.63 -12.41 -51.81
C ASN A 648 -25.05 -11.14 -51.05
N ASP A 649 -24.36 -10.03 -51.27
CA ASP A 649 -24.64 -8.71 -50.69
C ASP A 649 -25.57 -7.86 -51.56
N GLU A 650 -26.11 -8.43 -52.64
CA GLU A 650 -26.94 -7.76 -53.64
C GLU A 650 -26.31 -6.49 -54.23
N SER A 651 -24.97 -6.38 -54.27
CA SER A 651 -24.25 -5.23 -54.84
C SER A 651 -24.17 -5.23 -56.38
N GLY A 652 -24.54 -6.34 -57.01
CA GLY A 652 -24.38 -6.57 -58.44
C GLY A 652 -24.41 -8.05 -58.80
N LEU A 653 -23.67 -8.41 -59.84
CA LEU A 653 -23.66 -9.75 -60.44
C LEU A 653 -22.25 -10.35 -60.43
N SER A 654 -22.17 -11.67 -60.21
CA SER A 654 -20.97 -12.50 -60.35
C SER A 654 -21.13 -13.40 -61.58
N LEU A 655 -20.06 -13.59 -62.34
CA LEU A 655 -20.08 -14.47 -63.51
C LEU A 655 -19.80 -15.93 -63.12
N THR A 656 -20.59 -16.84 -63.65
CA THR A 656 -20.45 -18.28 -63.45
C THR A 656 -20.48 -19.03 -64.77
N LEU A 657 -19.90 -20.23 -64.79
CA LEU A 657 -20.00 -21.18 -65.89
C LEU A 657 -20.28 -22.56 -65.30
N ASN A 658 -21.37 -23.21 -65.72
CA ASN A 658 -21.81 -24.51 -65.18
C ASN A 658 -21.92 -24.53 -63.64
N GLY A 659 -22.34 -23.42 -63.03
CA GLY A 659 -22.46 -23.27 -61.58
C GLY A 659 -21.15 -22.96 -60.83
N TYR A 660 -20.00 -22.94 -61.52
CA TYR A 660 -18.72 -22.54 -60.93
C TYR A 660 -18.47 -21.05 -61.13
N ARG A 661 -18.07 -20.35 -60.06
CA ARG A 661 -17.71 -18.94 -60.11
C ARG A 661 -16.39 -18.76 -60.87
N LEU A 662 -16.39 -17.90 -61.88
CA LEU A 662 -15.21 -17.61 -62.67
C LEU A 662 -14.30 -16.64 -61.95
N LEU A 663 -13.01 -16.93 -62.00
CA LEU A 663 -11.96 -16.07 -61.47
C LEU A 663 -11.30 -15.30 -62.60
N GLY A 664 -10.96 -14.05 -62.33
CA GLY A 664 -10.14 -13.25 -63.22
C GLY A 664 -8.65 -13.49 -63.01
N LYS A 665 -7.81 -12.87 -63.85
CA LYS A 665 -6.35 -13.01 -63.78
C LYS A 665 -5.72 -12.63 -62.43
N ASP A 666 -6.42 -11.83 -61.62
CA ASP A 666 -6.02 -11.43 -60.28
C ASP A 666 -6.40 -12.47 -59.19
N GLY A 667 -6.98 -13.60 -59.60
CA GLY A 667 -7.45 -14.67 -58.73
C GLY A 667 -8.76 -14.34 -58.00
N LYS A 668 -9.42 -13.21 -58.32
CA LYS A 668 -10.68 -12.81 -57.68
C LYS A 668 -11.87 -13.15 -58.57
N PRO A 669 -13.07 -13.31 -58.00
CA PRO A 669 -14.30 -13.45 -58.78
C PRO A 669 -14.53 -12.31 -59.78
N ILE A 670 -14.95 -12.65 -60.99
CA ILE A 670 -15.41 -11.67 -61.97
C ILE A 670 -16.78 -11.16 -61.54
N THR A 671 -16.84 -9.88 -61.16
CA THR A 671 -18.05 -9.22 -60.67
C THR A 671 -18.29 -7.91 -61.41
N ARG A 672 -19.55 -7.47 -61.45
CA ARG A 672 -19.98 -6.16 -61.93
C ARG A 672 -20.98 -5.58 -60.95
N THR A 673 -20.79 -4.33 -60.57
CA THR A 673 -21.70 -3.58 -59.71
C THR A 673 -22.93 -3.11 -60.50
N TRP A 674 -24.01 -2.77 -59.80
CA TRP A 674 -25.20 -2.20 -60.45
C TRP A 674 -24.89 -0.91 -61.23
N ASP A 675 -24.03 -0.05 -60.67
CA ASP A 675 -23.66 1.22 -61.31
C ASP A 675 -22.89 0.99 -62.62
N GLU A 676 -21.95 0.05 -62.63
CA GLU A 676 -21.20 -0.33 -63.84
C GLU A 676 -22.14 -0.87 -64.92
N LEU A 677 -23.02 -1.82 -64.55
CA LEU A 677 -23.96 -2.43 -65.49
C LEU A 677 -24.96 -1.40 -66.06
N THR A 678 -25.45 -0.50 -65.21
CA THR A 678 -26.36 0.57 -65.63
C THR A 678 -25.66 1.51 -66.60
N ALA A 679 -24.44 1.97 -66.27
CA ALA A 679 -23.68 2.88 -67.10
C ALA A 679 -23.35 2.27 -68.47
N ASP A 680 -22.96 1.00 -68.52
CA ASP A 680 -22.64 0.33 -69.79
C ASP A 680 -23.90 0.08 -70.64
N GLY A 681 -25.01 -0.30 -70.00
CA GLY A 681 -26.29 -0.49 -70.68
C GLY A 681 -26.87 0.78 -71.31
N LEU A 682 -26.61 1.95 -70.72
CA LEU A 682 -27.00 3.26 -71.26
C LEU A 682 -26.14 3.65 -72.48
N LYS A 683 -24.81 3.44 -72.41
CA LYS A 683 -23.90 3.70 -73.55
C LYS A 683 -24.29 2.91 -74.80
N ARG A 684 -24.72 1.63 -74.64
CA ARG A 684 -25.16 0.79 -75.77
C ARG A 684 -26.39 1.37 -76.47
N GLN A 685 -27.36 1.84 -75.69
CA GLN A 685 -28.58 2.45 -76.22
C GLN A 685 -28.27 3.70 -77.05
N GLU A 686 -27.37 4.56 -76.58
CA GLU A 686 -26.90 5.73 -77.35
C GLU A 686 -26.19 5.32 -78.65
N SER A 687 -25.38 4.26 -78.61
CA SER A 687 -24.66 3.76 -79.78
C SER A 687 -25.59 3.15 -80.84
N ASP A 688 -26.62 2.41 -80.43
CA ASP A 688 -27.60 1.79 -81.32
C ASP A 688 -28.56 2.83 -81.90
N ALA A 689 -29.02 3.80 -81.09
CA ALA A 689 -29.80 4.94 -81.57
C ALA A 689 -29.01 5.77 -82.61
N SER A 690 -27.70 5.96 -82.39
CA SER A 690 -26.79 6.65 -83.32
C SER A 690 -26.55 5.88 -84.62
N ARG A 691 -26.67 4.54 -84.61
CA ARG A 691 -26.62 3.70 -85.83
C ARG A 691 -27.94 3.75 -86.59
N ILE A 692 -29.09 3.68 -85.91
CA ILE A 692 -30.41 3.76 -86.54
C ILE A 692 -30.66 5.15 -87.15
N GLY A 693 -30.22 6.22 -86.49
CA GLY A 693 -30.26 7.58 -87.02
C GLY A 693 -29.42 7.75 -88.30
N ARG A 694 -28.27 7.07 -88.40
CA ARG A 694 -27.45 7.03 -89.62
C ARG A 694 -28.08 6.22 -90.76
N VAL A 695 -28.80 5.13 -90.47
CA VAL A 695 -29.47 4.31 -91.49
C VAL A 695 -30.72 5.01 -92.05
N ARG A 696 -31.49 5.74 -91.23
CA ARG A 696 -32.61 6.56 -91.73
C ARG A 696 -32.18 7.79 -92.55
N GLY A 697 -30.95 8.28 -92.35
CA GLY A 697 -30.38 9.38 -93.15
C GLY A 697 -29.90 9.00 -94.55
N LEU A 698 -29.82 7.71 -94.89
CA LEU A 698 -29.33 7.20 -96.18
C LEU A 698 -30.45 6.72 -97.12
N GLY A 699 -31.72 7.00 -96.79
CA GLY A 699 -32.87 6.45 -97.48
C GLY A 699 -33.92 7.46 -97.94
N ILE A 700 -33.56 8.72 -98.23
CA ILE A 700 -34.37 9.63 -99.06
C ILE A 700 -33.41 10.57 -99.81
N ASN A 701 -33.17 10.27 -101.09
CA ASN A 701 -33.04 11.27 -102.15
C ASN A 701 -33.27 10.57 -103.49
N ASN A 702 -34.17 11.18 -104.27
CA ASN A 702 -34.57 10.83 -105.64
C ASN A 702 -33.39 10.73 -106.60
#